data_AF-A0A964Q7B2-F1
#
_entry.id   AF-A0A964Q7B2-F1
#
_cell.length_a   1.000
_cell.length_b   1.000
_cell.length_c   1.000
_cell.angle_alpha   90.00
_cell.angle_beta   90.00
_cell.angle_gamma   90.00
#
_symmetry.space_group_name_H-M   'P 1'
#
loop_
_entity.id
_entity.type
_entity.pdbx_description
1 polymer ?
#
loop_
_entity_poly.entity_id
_entity_poly.type
_entity_poly.pdbx_seq_one_letter_code
_entity_poly.pdbx_strand_id
1 'polypeptide(L)'
;MNASATMWSAWNVLAPFTFVACAILIVYWRGWRRLHRAMPMRWCWSRGIFFSAGVLALWIALQSPIDALASWRLAAHMTQHFLLTMIAPPLLLLGWPMPPLLAGVPRWLSRDVLGPILAWPRAQHLGMRLTHPMTGWLAMVLLTWGWHLPMTYQLALEVPAWHLAEHMCFLWGGILFWWSVVAPYPWRNPWPRIVMPLYLLTADVANTIVAAILAFAPSAIYPWYESTAPTFGVSALTDQQEAAAIMWIPGQLVYLIPAVVILFNALSSTRSQRARAFKNISLPQLSNTHRRIKRPLFDVLALPVIGPALKSARMRGALRWVMLLGALLVVADGLYGPREASTNIAGTWTWTHWRGFTAMALVAGGNLACMACPLIAPRTFLRRFITPRFRWPRALSTKWLAAGLILAWLLSYEIWSLWDSSFATAWIIAGYFVAVTVVDLLFEGATFCKWLCPIGQYQMALSVASPLEVRLRSTTVCVNCQTQDCLRGNAAAPGCGTGLFMPKKVGNLDCTFCLDCVSACPHDNIGVLTRVPFTDIAQDGWRSSIGVLSKRADFIMLLVVIAVGAFANAMAMTEPMLVMVQECREWIGSNFVAVTLIVLSCMIAIALPMVLAAWIEARVYSQHFHAVIAQVTLSLMPLSIAMWLAHFGFHFVTGFRSAWPPLQRAAQDFGLNGFGAPQWSANCCAIMPAWLIPAQLCIVGAGLLVTLSLMWSRAERGIEQPNSGALPNMFSVAARASISLCAALSWWVLAVWIVLQPMQMRGLLNP
;
A
#
# COMPACT_ATOMS: atom_id res chain seq x y z
N MET A 1 -41.97 -1.90 29.12
CA MET A 1 -41.56 -0.99 28.03
C MET A 1 -40.05 -0.91 28.07
N ASN A 2 -39.36 -1.33 27.02
CA ASN A 2 -37.90 -1.54 27.03
C ASN A 2 -37.16 -0.22 27.24
N ALA A 3 -36.38 -0.09 28.32
CA ALA A 3 -35.55 1.08 28.61
C ALA A 3 -34.61 1.45 27.43
N SER A 4 -34.19 0.44 26.66
CA SER A 4 -33.43 0.64 25.41
C SER A 4 -34.20 1.46 24.37
N ALA A 5 -35.50 1.18 24.14
CA ALA A 5 -36.30 1.88 23.14
C ALA A 5 -36.52 3.37 23.47
N THR A 6 -36.67 3.71 24.76
CA THR A 6 -36.78 5.10 25.23
C THR A 6 -35.47 5.88 25.09
N MET A 7 -34.31 5.21 25.23
CA MET A 7 -33.00 5.85 25.10
C MET A 7 -32.65 6.19 23.65
N TRP A 8 -32.97 5.31 22.70
CA TRP A 8 -32.79 5.59 21.28
C TRP A 8 -33.67 6.76 20.76
N SER A 9 -34.70 7.14 21.51
CA SER A 9 -35.54 8.32 21.23
C SER A 9 -35.12 9.60 21.97
N ALA A 10 -34.09 9.55 22.82
CA ALA A 10 -33.66 10.67 23.65
C ALA A 10 -32.86 11.73 22.87
N TRP A 11 -33.56 12.59 22.14
CA TRP A 11 -32.98 13.75 21.45
C TRP A 11 -33.18 15.04 22.25
N ASN A 12 -32.09 15.74 22.57
CA ASN A 12 -32.13 17.00 23.30
C ASN A 12 -32.19 18.21 22.34
N VAL A 13 -33.15 18.21 21.41
CA VAL A 13 -33.22 19.20 20.32
C VAL A 13 -33.35 20.64 20.84
N LEU A 14 -34.04 20.85 21.97
CA LEU A 14 -34.29 22.16 22.57
C LEU A 14 -33.21 22.63 23.57
N ALA A 15 -32.07 21.93 23.65
CA ALA A 15 -31.00 22.32 24.56
C ALA A 15 -30.38 23.69 24.18
N PRO A 16 -29.83 24.45 25.17
CA PRO A 16 -29.11 25.71 24.93
C PRO A 16 -28.02 25.61 23.85
N PHE A 17 -27.37 24.45 23.74
CA PHE A 17 -26.35 24.20 22.73
C PHE A 17 -26.89 24.27 21.29
N THR A 18 -28.11 23.79 21.03
CA THR A 18 -28.73 23.86 19.69
C THR A 18 -28.91 25.32 19.25
N PHE A 19 -29.35 26.19 20.16
CA PHE A 19 -29.47 27.63 19.87
C PHE A 19 -28.11 28.26 19.56
N VAL A 20 -27.07 27.91 20.31
CA VAL A 20 -25.70 28.38 20.07
C VAL A 20 -25.17 27.89 18.72
N ALA A 21 -25.36 26.61 18.39
CA ALA A 21 -24.96 26.03 17.11
C ALA A 21 -25.66 26.72 15.93
N CYS A 22 -26.97 26.95 16.03
CA CYS A 22 -27.75 27.70 15.05
C CYS A 22 -27.24 29.14 14.90
N ALA A 23 -26.98 29.83 16.00
CA ALA A 23 -26.44 31.19 15.97
C ALA A 23 -25.05 31.24 15.28
N ILE A 24 -24.15 30.31 15.59
CA ILE A 24 -22.84 30.18 14.95
C ILE A 24 -22.97 29.94 13.44
N LEU A 25 -23.89 29.06 13.01
CA LEU A 25 -24.15 28.80 11.59
C LEU A 25 -24.69 30.04 10.88
N ILE A 26 -25.64 30.77 11.49
CA ILE A 26 -26.20 32.00 10.92
C ILE A 26 -25.11 33.06 10.72
N VAL A 27 -24.28 33.27 11.76
CA VAL A 27 -23.14 34.20 11.71
C VAL A 27 -22.15 33.78 10.61
N TYR A 28 -21.75 32.52 10.59
CA TYR A 28 -20.82 31.99 9.59
C TYR A 28 -21.37 32.16 8.16
N TRP A 29 -22.61 31.73 7.89
CA TRP A 29 -23.20 31.83 6.55
C TRP A 29 -23.39 33.27 6.10
N ARG A 30 -23.72 34.19 7.03
CA ARG A 30 -23.79 35.62 6.74
C ARG A 30 -22.45 36.18 6.28
N GLY A 31 -21.36 35.86 6.97
CA GLY A 31 -20.02 36.28 6.58
C GLY A 31 -19.48 35.58 5.35
N TRP A 32 -19.76 34.27 5.21
CA TRP A 32 -19.40 33.48 4.03
C TRP A 32 -20.07 34.04 2.78
N ARG A 33 -21.36 34.40 2.81
CA ARG A 33 -22.05 35.02 1.65
C ARG A 33 -21.39 36.31 1.20
N ARG A 34 -20.95 37.15 2.15
CA ARG A 34 -20.22 38.40 1.84
C ARG A 34 -18.87 38.10 1.18
N LEU A 35 -18.11 37.14 1.71
CA LEU A 35 -16.81 36.76 1.20
C LEU A 35 -16.87 36.00 -0.14
N HIS A 36 -17.89 35.16 -0.34
CA HIS A 36 -18.14 34.45 -1.59
C HIS A 36 -18.48 35.42 -2.72
N ARG A 37 -19.31 36.45 -2.45
CA ARG A 37 -19.61 37.50 -3.44
C ARG A 37 -18.35 38.27 -3.86
N ALA A 38 -17.45 38.55 -2.92
CA ALA A 38 -16.22 39.29 -3.20
C ALA A 38 -15.13 38.42 -3.86
N MET A 39 -15.03 37.14 -3.47
CA MET A 39 -13.95 36.23 -3.87
C MET A 39 -14.47 34.80 -4.08
N PRO A 40 -15.27 34.54 -5.14
CA PRO A 40 -15.99 33.27 -5.32
C PRO A 40 -15.07 32.06 -5.48
N MET A 41 -13.92 32.26 -6.13
CA MET A 41 -12.91 31.21 -6.35
C MET A 41 -12.25 30.72 -5.07
N ARG A 42 -12.09 31.61 -4.07
CA ARG A 42 -11.42 31.30 -2.81
C ARG A 42 -12.39 30.77 -1.75
N TRP A 43 -13.60 31.32 -1.73
CA TRP A 43 -14.66 30.99 -0.79
C TRP A 43 -15.74 30.14 -1.46
N CYS A 44 -15.36 28.99 -2.02
CA CYS A 44 -16.32 28.10 -2.67
C CYS A 44 -17.30 27.46 -1.65
N TRP A 45 -18.41 26.91 -2.15
CA TRP A 45 -19.46 26.27 -1.35
C TRP A 45 -18.95 25.13 -0.46
N SER A 46 -17.87 24.45 -0.86
CA SER A 46 -17.26 23.39 -0.04
C SER A 46 -16.87 23.87 1.37
N ARG A 47 -16.45 25.14 1.52
CA ARG A 47 -16.07 25.70 2.83
C ARG A 47 -17.27 25.79 3.78
N GLY A 48 -18.41 26.24 3.26
CA GLY A 48 -19.65 26.31 4.02
C GLY A 48 -20.20 24.93 4.37
N ILE A 49 -20.07 23.96 3.46
CA ILE A 49 -20.46 22.57 3.71
C ILE A 49 -19.60 21.96 4.81
N PHE A 50 -18.27 22.08 4.76
CA PHE A 50 -17.37 21.54 5.78
C PHE A 50 -17.62 22.14 7.16
N PHE A 51 -17.78 23.46 7.24
CA PHE A 51 -18.09 24.11 8.52
C PHE A 51 -19.43 23.62 9.08
N SER A 52 -20.46 23.55 8.23
CA SER A 52 -21.79 23.07 8.65
C SER A 52 -21.77 21.61 9.08
N ALA A 53 -21.02 20.76 8.37
CA ALA A 53 -20.81 19.37 8.74
C ALA A 53 -20.07 19.22 10.08
N GLY A 54 -19.08 20.08 10.36
CA GLY A 54 -18.40 20.10 11.65
C GLY A 54 -19.31 20.51 12.81
N VAL A 55 -20.16 21.53 12.62
CA VAL A 55 -21.17 21.92 13.62
C VAL A 55 -22.21 20.82 13.81
N LEU A 56 -22.65 20.17 12.72
CA LEU A 56 -23.57 19.05 12.79
C LEU A 56 -22.96 17.86 13.54
N ALA A 57 -21.68 17.55 13.33
CA ALA A 57 -20.98 16.50 14.06
C ALA A 57 -20.91 16.79 15.57
N LEU A 58 -20.66 18.05 15.97
CA LEU A 58 -20.75 18.45 17.39
C LEU A 58 -22.17 18.31 17.94
N TRP A 59 -23.17 18.71 17.17
CA TRP A 59 -24.56 18.62 17.56
C TRP A 59 -25.00 17.16 17.73
N ILE A 60 -24.59 16.28 16.81
CA ILE A 60 -24.81 14.83 16.94
C ILE A 60 -24.10 14.30 18.19
N ALA A 61 -22.83 14.66 18.41
CA ALA A 61 -22.10 14.17 19.58
C ALA A 61 -22.75 14.56 20.92
N LEU A 62 -23.34 15.77 21.01
CA LEU A 62 -23.83 16.31 22.28
C LEU A 62 -25.35 16.25 22.48
N GLN A 63 -26.14 16.12 21.41
CA GLN A 63 -27.61 16.22 21.47
C GLN A 63 -28.34 14.97 20.96
N SER A 64 -27.61 14.01 20.40
CA SER A 64 -28.16 12.72 19.99
C SER A 64 -28.20 11.74 21.16
N PRO A 65 -28.90 10.59 21.00
CA PRO A 65 -28.90 9.50 21.96
C PRO A 65 -27.52 8.99 22.38
N ILE A 66 -26.46 9.29 21.60
CA ILE A 66 -25.08 8.92 21.93
C ILE A 66 -24.67 9.47 23.31
N ASP A 67 -25.03 10.71 23.63
CA ASP A 67 -24.70 11.35 24.92
C ASP A 67 -25.40 10.64 26.08
N ALA A 68 -26.69 10.29 25.90
CA ALA A 68 -27.43 9.54 26.90
C ALA A 68 -26.87 8.12 27.07
N LEU A 69 -26.50 7.45 25.97
CA LEU A 69 -25.93 6.10 25.96
C LEU A 69 -24.48 6.05 26.49
N ALA A 70 -23.75 7.16 26.47
CA ALA A 70 -22.35 7.22 26.90
C ALA A 70 -22.16 6.83 28.38
N SER A 71 -23.15 7.13 29.24
CA SER A 71 -23.13 6.72 30.65
C SER A 71 -23.46 5.22 30.87
N TRP A 72 -23.94 4.53 29.83
CA TRP A 72 -24.38 3.13 29.91
C TRP A 72 -23.49 2.17 29.13
N ARG A 73 -22.91 2.62 28.02
CA ARG A 73 -21.98 1.87 27.19
C ARG A 73 -20.72 2.67 26.89
N LEU A 74 -19.58 2.05 27.16
CA LEU A 74 -18.27 2.59 26.85
C LEU A 74 -18.08 2.77 25.34
N ALA A 75 -18.64 1.88 24.51
CA ALA A 75 -18.58 2.03 23.05
C ALA A 75 -19.31 3.29 22.54
N ALA A 76 -20.44 3.64 23.15
CA ALA A 76 -21.16 4.88 22.83
C ALA A 76 -20.36 6.11 23.29
N HIS A 77 -19.79 6.04 24.48
CA HIS A 77 -18.91 7.08 25.02
C HIS A 77 -17.67 7.30 24.15
N MET A 78 -16.99 6.24 23.70
CA MET A 78 -15.86 6.36 22.77
C MET A 78 -16.28 6.92 21.42
N THR A 79 -17.48 6.59 20.93
CA THR A 79 -18.03 7.20 19.71
C THR A 79 -18.22 8.70 19.87
N GLN A 80 -18.72 9.15 21.03
CA GLN A 80 -18.87 10.56 21.36
C GLN A 80 -17.53 11.30 21.34
N HIS A 81 -16.54 10.77 22.06
CA HIS A 81 -15.21 11.35 22.14
C HIS A 81 -14.50 11.37 20.78
N PHE A 82 -14.68 10.32 19.98
CA PHE A 82 -14.18 10.26 18.61
C PHE A 82 -14.75 11.37 17.73
N LEU A 83 -16.07 11.62 17.82
CA LEU A 83 -16.70 12.72 17.08
C LEU A 83 -16.15 14.09 17.51
N LEU A 84 -15.96 14.30 18.82
CA LEU A 84 -15.46 15.57 19.39
C LEU A 84 -13.99 15.85 19.06
N THR A 85 -13.15 14.82 18.92
CA THR A 85 -11.69 14.95 18.72
C THR A 85 -11.26 14.78 17.26
N MET A 86 -11.82 13.82 16.55
CA MET A 86 -11.32 13.35 15.24
C MET A 86 -12.18 13.80 14.06
N ILE A 87 -13.47 14.07 14.27
CA ILE A 87 -14.39 14.40 13.16
C ILE A 87 -14.74 15.89 13.15
N ALA A 88 -15.31 16.41 14.24
CA ALA A 88 -15.77 17.80 14.28
C ALA A 88 -14.62 18.82 14.08
N PRO A 89 -13.48 18.75 14.79
CA PRO A 89 -12.43 19.75 14.67
C PRO A 89 -11.85 19.92 13.26
N PRO A 90 -11.43 18.87 12.53
CA PRO A 90 -10.90 19.06 11.18
C PRO A 90 -11.96 19.58 10.20
N LEU A 91 -13.23 19.16 10.32
CA LEU A 91 -14.32 19.68 9.48
C LEU A 91 -14.56 21.17 9.71
N LEU A 92 -14.60 21.61 10.98
CA LEU A 92 -14.72 23.02 11.33
C LEU A 92 -13.57 23.84 10.74
N LEU A 93 -12.33 23.35 10.86
CA LEU A 93 -11.13 24.03 10.38
C LEU A 93 -11.03 24.06 8.85
N LEU A 94 -11.49 23.01 8.14
CA LEU A 94 -11.57 22.97 6.68
C LEU A 94 -12.54 24.02 6.12
N GLY A 95 -13.50 24.44 6.93
CA GLY A 95 -14.40 25.55 6.64
C GLY A 95 -13.77 26.95 6.74
N TRP A 96 -12.51 27.06 7.18
CA TRP A 96 -11.81 28.33 7.43
C TRP A 96 -12.67 29.30 8.26
N PRO A 97 -12.91 28.98 9.54
CA PRO A 97 -13.97 29.61 10.33
C PRO A 97 -13.71 31.09 10.63
N MET A 98 -12.44 31.50 10.78
CA MET A 98 -12.10 32.83 11.29
C MET A 98 -12.62 33.98 10.40
N PRO A 99 -12.36 34.03 9.07
CA PRO A 99 -12.82 35.17 8.27
C PRO A 99 -14.35 35.28 8.12
N PRO A 100 -15.12 34.20 7.86
CA PRO A 100 -16.58 34.26 7.82
C PRO A 100 -17.20 34.61 9.17
N LEU A 101 -16.70 34.09 10.29
CA LEU A 101 -17.23 34.45 11.61
C LEU A 101 -17.03 35.94 11.90
N LEU A 102 -15.82 36.48 11.63
CA LEU A 102 -15.52 37.91 11.81
C LEU A 102 -16.31 38.83 10.87
N ALA A 103 -16.49 38.42 9.61
CA ALA A 103 -17.30 39.15 8.62
C ALA A 103 -18.82 39.01 8.89
N GLY A 104 -19.18 38.00 9.67
CA GLY A 104 -20.53 37.56 9.96
C GLY A 104 -21.12 38.14 11.22
N VAL A 105 -20.35 38.80 12.08
CA VAL A 105 -20.83 39.53 13.28
C VAL A 105 -21.11 41.02 12.99
N PRO A 106 -21.88 41.73 13.84
CA PRO A 106 -22.10 43.17 13.68
C PRO A 106 -20.80 43.97 13.60
N ARG A 107 -20.79 45.08 12.85
CA ARG A 107 -19.57 45.87 12.59
C ARG A 107 -18.93 46.39 13.88
N TRP A 108 -19.72 46.82 14.86
CA TRP A 108 -19.23 47.28 16.16
C TRP A 108 -18.48 46.16 16.91
N LEU A 109 -19.02 44.94 16.93
CA LEU A 109 -18.40 43.80 17.61
C LEU A 109 -17.11 43.36 16.89
N SER A 110 -17.11 43.35 15.56
CA SER A 110 -15.95 43.00 14.74
C SER A 110 -14.82 44.03 14.87
N ARG A 111 -15.14 45.33 14.79
CA ARG A 111 -14.15 46.42 14.72
C ARG A 111 -13.71 46.93 16.07
N ASP A 112 -14.62 47.05 17.03
CA ASP A 112 -14.38 47.77 18.28
C ASP A 112 -14.05 46.81 19.45
N VAL A 113 -14.43 45.53 19.36
CA VAL A 113 -14.16 44.52 20.39
C VAL A 113 -13.15 43.47 19.91
N LEU A 114 -13.46 42.73 18.84
CA LEU A 114 -12.61 41.64 18.36
C LEU A 114 -11.35 42.14 17.66
N GLY A 115 -11.43 43.25 16.92
CA GLY A 115 -10.30 43.88 16.23
C GLY A 115 -9.13 44.22 17.15
N PRO A 116 -9.32 44.99 18.23
CA PRO A 116 -8.26 45.32 19.19
C PRO A 116 -7.66 44.09 19.88
N ILE A 117 -8.48 43.10 20.23
CA ILE A 117 -8.02 41.86 20.88
C ILE A 117 -7.14 41.04 19.91
N LEU A 118 -7.56 40.88 18.66
CA LEU A 118 -6.78 40.16 17.64
C LEU A 118 -5.53 40.92 17.19
N ALA A 119 -5.52 42.25 17.31
CA ALA A 119 -4.38 43.10 17.02
C ALA A 119 -3.38 43.22 18.20
N TRP A 120 -3.77 42.81 19.41
CA TRP A 120 -2.93 42.92 20.59
C TRP A 120 -1.71 41.98 20.51
N PRO A 121 -0.46 42.49 20.61
CA PRO A 121 0.73 41.66 20.39
C PRO A 121 0.83 40.46 21.34
N ARG A 122 0.37 40.58 22.59
CA ARG A 122 0.38 39.46 23.55
C ARG A 122 -0.61 38.36 23.15
N ALA A 123 -1.81 38.73 22.70
CA ALA A 123 -2.80 37.78 22.22
C ALA A 123 -2.33 37.06 20.95
N GLN A 124 -1.65 37.77 20.05
CA GLN A 124 -1.01 37.16 18.87
C GLN A 124 0.11 36.19 19.25
N HIS A 125 0.99 36.57 20.19
CA HIS A 125 2.06 35.69 20.67
C HIS A 125 1.51 34.44 21.36
N LEU A 126 0.50 34.59 22.20
CA LEU A 126 -0.17 33.46 22.84
C LEU A 126 -0.84 32.57 21.78
N GLY A 127 -1.56 33.15 20.83
CA GLY A 127 -2.16 32.41 19.72
C GLY A 127 -1.14 31.65 18.88
N MET A 128 0.02 32.26 18.58
CA MET A 128 1.12 31.59 17.86
C MET A 128 1.73 30.43 18.66
N ARG A 129 1.86 30.56 19.99
CA ARG A 129 2.35 29.47 20.86
C ARG A 129 1.34 28.33 20.99
N LEU A 130 0.06 28.65 21.17
CA LEU A 130 -1.01 27.66 21.28
C LEU A 130 -1.21 26.89 19.97
N THR A 131 -1.14 27.60 18.83
CA THR A 131 -1.26 26.98 17.50
C THR A 131 0.05 26.39 16.97
N HIS A 132 1.13 26.39 17.76
CA HIS A 132 2.38 25.74 17.38
C HIS A 132 2.19 24.22 17.28
N PRO A 133 2.76 23.54 16.26
CA PRO A 133 2.58 22.10 16.07
C PRO A 133 2.84 21.26 17.30
N MET A 134 3.95 21.49 18.03
CA MET A 134 4.23 20.72 19.24
C MET A 134 3.19 20.87 20.33
N THR A 135 2.55 22.04 20.46
CA THR A 135 1.49 22.26 21.43
C THR A 135 0.26 21.43 21.08
N GLY A 136 -0.14 21.40 19.80
CA GLY A 136 -1.23 20.56 19.32
C GLY A 136 -0.94 19.07 19.49
N TRP A 137 0.29 18.63 19.18
CA TRP A 137 0.71 17.23 19.36
C TRP A 137 0.67 16.81 20.83
N LEU A 138 1.29 17.61 21.72
CA LEU A 138 1.31 17.33 23.15
C LEU A 138 -0.09 17.35 23.74
N ALA A 139 -0.92 18.31 23.35
CA ALA A 139 -2.32 18.34 23.78
C ALA A 139 -3.04 17.05 23.41
N MET A 140 -2.92 16.58 22.15
CA MET A 140 -3.54 15.32 21.74
C MET A 140 -3.03 14.13 22.55
N VAL A 141 -1.72 13.93 22.64
CA VAL A 141 -1.14 12.79 23.35
C VAL A 141 -1.49 12.80 24.84
N LEU A 142 -1.35 13.95 25.50
CA LEU A 142 -1.65 14.08 26.93
C LEU A 142 -3.14 13.90 27.22
N LEU A 143 -4.02 14.39 26.35
CA LEU A 143 -5.46 14.20 26.52
C LEU A 143 -5.88 12.75 26.28
N THR A 144 -5.33 12.11 25.24
CA THR A 144 -5.58 10.69 24.98
C THR A 144 -5.13 9.83 26.16
N TRP A 145 -3.95 10.06 26.73
CA TRP A 145 -3.49 9.27 27.87
C TRP A 145 -4.19 9.66 29.17
N GLY A 146 -4.31 10.95 29.45
CA GLY A 146 -4.83 11.48 30.69
C GLY A 146 -6.27 11.07 30.93
N TRP A 147 -7.16 11.21 29.95
CA TRP A 147 -8.59 10.91 30.12
C TRP A 147 -8.92 9.42 30.10
N HIS A 148 -8.02 8.57 29.60
CA HIS A 148 -8.18 7.10 29.63
C HIS A 148 -7.57 6.47 30.89
N LEU A 149 -7.14 7.27 31.87
CA LEU A 149 -6.80 6.76 33.19
C LEU A 149 -8.10 6.43 33.96
N PRO A 150 -8.19 5.28 34.64
CA PRO A 150 -9.42 4.88 35.33
C PRO A 150 -9.94 5.92 36.33
N MET A 151 -9.05 6.61 37.03
CA MET A 151 -9.41 7.63 38.04
C MET A 151 -10.10 8.85 37.41
N THR A 152 -9.51 9.44 36.37
CA THR A 152 -10.08 10.63 35.71
C THR A 152 -11.35 10.30 34.96
N TYR A 153 -11.41 9.09 34.41
CA TYR A 153 -12.54 8.57 33.67
C TYR A 153 -13.76 8.35 34.57
N GLN A 154 -13.58 7.66 35.70
CA GLN A 154 -14.66 7.46 36.68
C GLN A 154 -15.19 8.78 37.23
N LEU A 155 -14.29 9.72 37.54
CA LEU A 155 -14.69 11.04 38.02
C LEU A 155 -15.56 11.80 37.00
N ALA A 156 -15.36 11.56 35.70
CA ALA A 156 -16.16 12.18 34.65
C ALA A 156 -17.59 11.62 34.63
N LEU A 157 -17.78 10.35 34.97
CA LEU A 157 -19.11 9.75 35.07
C LEU A 157 -19.86 10.16 36.35
N GLU A 158 -19.12 10.48 37.43
CA GLU A 158 -19.70 10.88 38.71
C GLU A 158 -20.03 12.39 38.79
N VAL A 159 -19.18 13.25 38.22
CA VAL A 159 -19.27 14.70 38.39
C VAL A 159 -19.57 15.38 37.05
N PRO A 160 -20.78 15.95 36.85
CA PRO A 160 -21.17 16.58 35.59
C PRO A 160 -20.25 17.72 35.13
N ALA A 161 -19.69 18.48 36.09
CA ALA A 161 -18.74 19.55 35.78
C ALA A 161 -17.41 19.01 35.24
N TRP A 162 -16.97 17.84 35.72
CA TRP A 162 -15.75 17.18 35.26
C TRP A 162 -15.96 16.56 33.86
N HIS A 163 -17.13 15.97 33.62
CA HIS A 163 -17.57 15.53 32.29
C HIS A 163 -17.58 16.67 31.26
N LEU A 164 -18.08 17.85 31.66
CA LEU A 164 -18.04 19.03 30.79
C LEU A 164 -16.60 19.47 30.51
N ALA A 165 -15.73 19.43 31.52
CA ALA A 165 -14.31 19.75 31.35
C ALA A 165 -13.62 18.77 30.40
N GLU A 166 -13.95 17.48 30.48
CA GLU A 166 -13.50 16.44 29.55
C GLU A 166 -13.90 16.76 28.10
N HIS A 167 -15.19 17.00 27.85
CA HIS A 167 -15.69 17.38 26.53
C HIS A 167 -15.01 18.64 25.98
N MET A 168 -14.79 19.66 26.83
CA MET A 168 -14.08 20.87 26.44
C MET A 168 -12.62 20.57 26.08
N CYS A 169 -11.94 19.73 26.87
CA CYS A 169 -10.58 19.30 26.60
C CYS A 169 -10.48 18.58 25.25
N PHE A 170 -11.40 17.67 24.96
CA PHE A 170 -11.43 16.95 23.69
C PHE A 170 -11.69 17.85 22.49
N LEU A 171 -12.68 18.73 22.58
CA LEU A 171 -12.98 19.67 21.50
C LEU A 171 -11.81 20.62 21.23
N TRP A 172 -11.29 21.29 22.27
CA TRP A 172 -10.23 22.28 22.10
C TRP A 172 -8.88 21.62 21.80
N GLY A 173 -8.57 20.49 22.42
CA GLY A 173 -7.40 19.67 22.11
C GLY A 173 -7.41 19.18 20.66
N GLY A 174 -8.55 18.69 20.19
CA GLY A 174 -8.77 18.35 18.79
C GLY A 174 -8.57 19.56 17.86
N ILE A 175 -9.15 20.72 18.19
CA ILE A 175 -8.95 21.95 17.40
C ILE A 175 -7.46 22.32 17.34
N LEU A 176 -6.73 22.31 18.45
CA LEU A 176 -5.30 22.62 18.49
C LEU A 176 -4.48 21.63 17.66
N PHE A 177 -4.77 20.33 17.78
CA PHE A 177 -4.10 19.28 17.02
C PHE A 177 -4.31 19.43 15.52
N TRP A 178 -5.56 19.59 15.08
CA TRP A 178 -5.93 19.70 13.67
C TRP A 178 -5.59 21.07 13.07
N TRP A 179 -5.39 22.11 13.89
CA TRP A 179 -4.98 23.45 13.44
C TRP A 179 -3.72 23.40 12.59
N SER A 180 -2.72 22.64 13.05
CA SER A 180 -1.44 22.49 12.37
C SER A 180 -1.56 21.70 11.06
N VAL A 181 -2.40 20.66 11.07
CA VAL A 181 -2.59 19.78 9.91
C VAL A 181 -3.36 20.49 8.80
N VAL A 182 -4.48 21.13 9.13
CA VAL A 182 -5.32 21.84 8.16
C VAL A 182 -4.66 23.16 7.73
N ALA A 183 -4.07 23.89 8.69
CA ALA A 183 -3.58 25.25 8.54
C ALA A 183 -4.64 26.20 7.96
N PRO A 184 -5.69 26.54 8.75
CA PRO A 184 -6.82 27.34 8.29
C PRO A 184 -6.38 28.76 7.87
N TYR A 185 -6.93 29.28 6.78
CA TYR A 185 -6.60 30.64 6.32
C TYR A 185 -7.03 31.70 7.35
N PRO A 186 -6.21 32.73 7.65
CA PRO A 186 -4.94 33.12 7.01
C PRO A 186 -3.67 32.52 7.63
N TRP A 187 -3.81 31.65 8.63
CA TRP A 187 -2.69 31.07 9.35
C TRP A 187 -1.84 30.18 8.43
N ARG A 188 -0.53 30.20 8.67
CA ARG A 188 0.45 29.38 7.96
C ARG A 188 1.21 28.54 8.97
N ASN A 189 1.36 27.26 8.66
CA ASN A 189 2.10 26.35 9.54
C ASN A 189 3.59 26.72 9.54
N PRO A 190 4.21 26.91 10.73
CA PRO A 190 5.64 27.18 10.83
C PRO A 190 6.51 25.99 10.38
N TRP A 191 5.99 24.76 10.42
CA TRP A 191 6.70 23.57 10.01
C TRP A 191 6.50 23.24 8.52
N PRO A 192 7.52 22.67 7.85
CA PRO A 192 7.37 22.18 6.49
C PRO A 192 6.28 21.10 6.40
N ARG A 193 5.44 21.17 5.35
CA ARG A 193 4.34 20.20 5.12
C ARG A 193 4.81 18.75 5.11
N ILE A 194 6.04 18.47 4.68
CA ILE A 194 6.63 17.11 4.64
C ILE A 194 6.87 16.48 6.01
N VAL A 195 6.88 17.27 7.10
CA VAL A 195 7.04 16.78 8.48
C VAL A 195 5.69 16.38 9.09
N MET A 196 4.57 16.88 8.55
CA MET A 196 3.23 16.60 9.07
C MET A 196 2.81 15.12 9.04
N PRO A 197 3.23 14.29 8.08
CA PRO A 197 2.98 12.85 8.17
C PRO A 197 3.60 12.22 9.43
N LEU A 198 4.82 12.61 9.81
CA LEU A 198 5.45 12.12 11.04
C LEU A 198 4.69 12.60 12.29
N TYR A 199 4.23 13.85 12.29
CA TYR A 199 3.38 14.40 13.35
C TYR A 199 2.10 13.58 13.56
N LEU A 200 1.42 13.20 12.47
CA LEU A 200 0.20 12.39 12.50
C LEU A 200 0.49 10.95 12.95
N LEU A 201 1.53 10.32 12.40
CA LEU A 201 1.88 8.93 12.71
C LEU A 201 2.32 8.74 14.17
N THR A 202 3.07 9.70 14.72
CA THR A 202 3.51 9.61 16.13
C THR A 202 2.36 9.80 17.11
N ALA A 203 1.39 10.66 16.79
CA ALA A 203 0.16 10.79 17.58
C ALA A 203 -0.72 9.52 17.46
N ASP A 204 -0.80 8.94 16.26
CA ASP A 204 -1.53 7.68 16.01
C ASP A 204 -0.92 6.50 16.78
N VAL A 205 0.41 6.42 16.88
CA VAL A 205 1.08 5.42 17.73
C VAL A 205 0.64 5.57 19.19
N ALA A 206 0.61 6.79 19.72
CA ALA A 206 0.17 7.02 21.09
C ALA A 206 -1.30 6.62 21.31
N ASN A 207 -2.18 6.91 20.35
CA ASN A 207 -3.58 6.48 20.35
C ASN A 207 -3.71 4.95 20.28
N THR A 208 -2.96 4.32 19.38
CA THR A 208 -2.98 2.87 19.15
C THR A 208 -2.52 2.10 20.39
N ILE A 209 -1.53 2.61 21.13
CA ILE A 209 -1.08 1.99 22.38
C ILE A 209 -2.22 1.95 23.40
N VAL A 210 -2.95 3.06 23.59
CA VAL A 210 -4.09 3.10 24.53
C VAL A 210 -5.20 2.16 24.06
N ALA A 211 -5.55 2.19 22.77
CA ALA A 211 -6.56 1.30 22.23
C ALA A 211 -6.17 -0.20 22.39
N ALA A 212 -4.90 -0.54 22.18
CA ALA A 212 -4.41 -1.90 22.38
C ALA A 212 -4.50 -2.33 23.86
N ILE A 213 -4.17 -1.44 24.80
CA ILE A 213 -4.33 -1.71 26.24
C ILE A 213 -5.79 -2.05 26.56
N LEU A 214 -6.75 -1.28 26.02
CA LEU A 214 -8.17 -1.52 26.25
C LEU A 214 -8.67 -2.82 25.57
N ALA A 215 -8.22 -3.10 24.35
CA ALA A 215 -8.65 -4.27 23.58
C ALA A 215 -8.15 -5.61 24.17
N PHE A 216 -6.91 -5.63 24.68
CA PHE A 216 -6.24 -6.84 25.15
C PHE A 216 -6.20 -6.97 26.67
N ALA A 217 -6.89 -6.09 27.40
CA ALA A 217 -7.02 -6.24 28.85
C ALA A 217 -7.73 -7.56 29.21
N PRO A 218 -7.26 -8.30 30.23
CA PRO A 218 -7.87 -9.56 30.64
C PRO A 218 -9.21 -9.36 31.38
N SER A 219 -9.50 -8.14 31.84
CA SER A 219 -10.72 -7.76 32.56
C SER A 219 -11.13 -6.33 32.18
N ALA A 220 -12.37 -5.96 32.51
CA ALA A 220 -12.85 -4.60 32.34
C ALA A 220 -12.02 -3.63 33.21
N ILE A 221 -11.52 -2.56 32.61
CA ILE A 221 -10.68 -1.54 33.27
C ILE A 221 -11.54 -0.48 33.97
N TYR A 222 -12.79 -0.30 33.52
CA TYR A 222 -13.72 0.70 34.00
C TYR A 222 -14.91 0.03 34.73
N PRO A 223 -14.89 -0.05 36.08
CA PRO A 223 -15.89 -0.78 36.86
C PRO A 223 -17.32 -0.26 36.71
N TRP A 224 -17.51 1.03 36.39
CA TRP A 224 -18.84 1.62 36.17
C TRP A 224 -19.69 0.79 35.20
N TYR A 225 -19.08 0.33 34.11
CA TYR A 225 -19.77 -0.40 33.05
C TYR A 225 -20.09 -1.86 33.38
N GLU A 226 -19.51 -2.42 34.44
CA GLU A 226 -19.89 -3.76 34.92
C GLU A 226 -21.36 -3.80 35.35
N SER A 227 -21.88 -2.68 35.86
CA SER A 227 -23.27 -2.54 36.30
C SER A 227 -24.23 -2.11 35.19
N THR A 228 -23.75 -1.37 34.17
CA THR A 228 -24.62 -0.75 33.16
C THR A 228 -24.64 -1.51 31.83
N ALA A 229 -23.51 -2.01 31.33
CA ALA A 229 -23.42 -2.66 30.03
C ALA A 229 -24.32 -3.92 29.89
N PRO A 230 -24.49 -4.77 30.93
CA PRO A 230 -25.35 -5.95 30.85
C PRO A 230 -26.82 -5.64 30.52
N THR A 231 -27.30 -4.42 30.79
CA THR A 231 -28.67 -3.99 30.43
C THR A 231 -28.92 -3.96 28.92
N PHE A 232 -27.86 -3.96 28.12
CA PHE A 232 -27.87 -4.06 26.65
C PHE A 232 -27.48 -5.44 26.13
N GLY A 233 -27.36 -6.45 27.01
CA GLY A 233 -27.01 -7.82 26.64
C GLY A 233 -25.53 -8.03 26.28
N VAL A 234 -24.65 -7.11 26.68
CA VAL A 234 -23.21 -7.16 26.39
C VAL A 234 -22.42 -7.12 27.70
N SER A 235 -21.34 -7.91 27.80
CA SER A 235 -20.45 -7.86 28.97
C SER A 235 -19.60 -6.58 28.96
N ALA A 236 -19.21 -6.06 30.13
CA ALA A 236 -18.35 -4.87 30.21
C ALA A 236 -17.01 -5.05 29.46
N LEU A 237 -16.46 -6.27 29.47
CA LEU A 237 -15.23 -6.58 28.73
C LEU A 237 -15.46 -6.51 27.21
N THR A 238 -16.56 -7.08 26.72
CA THR A 238 -16.91 -7.01 25.29
C THR A 238 -17.19 -5.58 24.85
N ASP A 239 -17.91 -4.79 25.66
CA ASP A 239 -18.19 -3.37 25.39
C ASP A 239 -16.90 -2.53 25.35
N GLN A 240 -15.93 -2.83 26.22
CA GLN A 240 -14.59 -2.23 26.18
C GLN A 240 -13.81 -2.60 24.93
N GLN A 241 -13.88 -3.86 24.48
CA GLN A 241 -13.23 -4.29 23.24
C GLN A 241 -13.83 -3.60 22.00
N GLU A 242 -15.16 -3.42 21.97
CA GLU A 242 -15.84 -2.64 20.93
C GLU A 242 -15.39 -1.17 20.96
N ALA A 243 -15.33 -0.57 22.15
CA ALA A 243 -14.85 0.79 22.35
C ALA A 243 -13.40 0.98 21.87
N ALA A 244 -12.53 0.01 22.19
CA ALA A 244 -11.15 -0.03 21.72
C ALA A 244 -11.07 -0.14 20.20
N ALA A 245 -11.93 -0.97 19.58
CA ALA A 245 -11.99 -1.10 18.13
C ALA A 245 -12.42 0.21 17.44
N ILE A 246 -13.36 0.96 18.03
CA ILE A 246 -13.80 2.30 17.54
C ILE A 246 -12.66 3.32 17.64
N MET A 247 -11.92 3.30 18.75
CA MET A 247 -10.75 4.17 18.94
C MET A 247 -9.61 3.83 17.97
N TRP A 248 -9.43 2.54 17.66
CA TRP A 248 -8.33 2.03 16.84
C TRP A 248 -8.60 2.18 15.34
N ILE A 249 -9.63 1.53 14.80
CA ILE A 249 -9.82 1.37 13.35
C ILE A 249 -10.20 2.70 12.67
N PRO A 250 -11.31 3.37 13.06
CA PRO A 250 -11.60 4.74 12.62
C PRO A 250 -10.49 5.74 12.88
N GLY A 251 -9.83 5.66 14.06
CA GLY A 251 -8.72 6.53 14.44
C GLY A 251 -7.58 6.49 13.42
N GLN A 252 -7.12 5.29 13.10
CA GLN A 252 -6.06 5.10 12.11
C GLN A 252 -6.43 5.71 10.76
N LEU A 253 -7.67 5.52 10.27
CA LEU A 253 -8.09 6.11 9.00
C LEU A 253 -8.01 7.64 9.02
N VAL A 254 -8.46 8.27 10.11
CA VAL A 254 -8.48 9.73 10.24
C VAL A 254 -7.07 10.31 10.36
N TYR A 255 -6.11 9.63 10.99
CA TYR A 255 -4.70 10.07 11.02
C TYR A 255 -3.99 9.83 9.68
N LEU A 256 -4.22 8.67 9.07
CA LEU A 256 -3.42 8.16 7.97
C LEU A 256 -3.82 8.75 6.61
N ILE A 257 -5.11 8.97 6.37
CA ILE A 257 -5.59 9.59 5.11
C ILE A 257 -4.95 10.98 4.91
N PRO A 258 -5.00 11.93 5.87
CA PRO A 258 -4.33 13.22 5.73
C PRO A 258 -2.80 13.07 5.63
N ALA A 259 -2.17 12.14 6.36
CA ALA A 259 -0.73 11.92 6.29
C ALA A 259 -0.29 11.54 4.86
N VAL A 260 -1.00 10.60 4.23
CA VAL A 260 -0.74 10.17 2.85
C VAL A 260 -1.02 11.30 1.86
N VAL A 261 -2.15 12.00 2.00
CA VAL A 261 -2.51 13.13 1.11
C VAL A 261 -1.46 14.25 1.21
N ILE A 262 -1.02 14.61 2.40
CA ILE A 262 -0.01 15.65 2.61
C ILE A 262 1.35 15.19 2.05
N LEU A 263 1.76 13.95 2.31
CA LEU A 263 3.00 13.40 1.77
C LEU A 263 2.98 13.39 0.23
N PHE A 264 1.90 12.90 -0.36
CA PHE A 264 1.71 12.88 -1.81
C PHE A 264 1.75 14.29 -2.40
N ASN A 265 1.04 15.25 -1.80
CA ASN A 265 1.02 16.64 -2.25
C ASN A 265 2.37 17.35 -2.09
N ALA A 266 3.11 17.08 -1.03
CA ALA A 266 4.47 17.60 -0.86
C ALA A 266 5.41 17.08 -1.95
N LEU A 267 5.28 15.79 -2.29
CA LEU A 267 6.08 15.14 -3.34
C LEU A 267 5.63 15.53 -4.76
N SER A 268 4.33 15.82 -4.96
CA SER A 268 3.74 16.15 -6.27
C SER A 268 3.82 17.64 -6.62
N SER A 269 3.61 18.56 -5.67
CA SER A 269 3.65 20.03 -5.88
C SER A 269 5.02 20.53 -6.35
N THR A 270 6.10 19.91 -5.86
CA THR A 270 7.48 20.12 -6.33
C THR A 270 7.63 19.79 -7.83
N ARG A 271 6.75 18.94 -8.36
CA ARG A 271 6.69 18.48 -9.76
C ARG A 271 5.76 19.34 -10.62
N SER A 272 4.60 19.76 -10.10
CA SER A 272 3.58 20.54 -10.82
C SER A 272 3.99 21.99 -11.08
N GLN A 273 4.60 22.67 -10.09
CA GLN A 273 5.13 24.03 -10.27
C GLN A 273 6.31 24.05 -11.26
N ARG A 274 7.13 23.00 -11.28
CA ARG A 274 8.18 22.82 -12.29
C ARG A 274 7.62 22.53 -13.67
N ALA A 275 6.57 21.71 -13.79
CA ALA A 275 5.97 21.39 -15.08
C ALA A 275 5.29 22.60 -15.75
N ARG A 276 4.70 23.52 -14.98
CA ARG A 276 4.11 24.77 -15.52
C ARG A 276 5.16 25.78 -16.02
N ALA A 277 6.34 25.83 -15.40
CA ALA A 277 7.42 26.73 -15.82
C ALA A 277 8.05 26.36 -17.19
N PHE A 278 7.85 25.12 -17.67
CA PHE A 278 8.46 24.62 -18.91
C PHE A 278 7.51 24.61 -20.12
N LYS A 279 6.31 25.20 -20.02
CA LYS A 279 5.30 25.08 -21.09
C LYS A 279 5.39 26.11 -22.21
N ASN A 280 6.31 27.08 -22.17
CA ASN A 280 6.46 28.05 -23.24
C ASN A 280 7.82 27.92 -23.94
N ILE A 281 7.73 27.76 -25.27
CA ILE A 281 8.76 27.64 -26.30
C ILE A 281 9.21 26.18 -26.56
N SER A 282 8.74 25.63 -27.69
CA SER A 282 9.24 24.38 -28.26
C SER A 282 9.49 24.53 -29.75
N LEU A 283 10.74 24.33 -30.17
CA LEU A 283 11.08 23.86 -31.52
C LEU A 283 11.37 22.35 -31.50
N PRO A 284 11.06 21.63 -32.59
CA PRO A 284 10.92 20.18 -32.60
C PRO A 284 12.20 19.51 -33.11
N GLN A 285 12.91 18.80 -32.22
CA GLN A 285 13.47 17.47 -32.50
C GLN A 285 14.44 17.00 -31.40
N LEU A 286 14.97 17.88 -30.53
CA LEU A 286 15.80 17.46 -29.39
C LEU A 286 15.58 18.30 -28.09
N SER A 287 14.65 19.26 -28.08
CA SER A 287 14.57 20.28 -27.03
C SER A 287 13.91 19.85 -25.71
N ASN A 288 13.31 18.66 -25.61
CA ASN A 288 12.46 18.32 -24.45
C ASN A 288 13.08 17.41 -23.37
N THR A 289 14.40 17.32 -23.27
CA THR A 289 15.07 16.58 -22.18
C THR A 289 16.25 17.28 -21.53
N HIS A 290 16.22 18.61 -21.37
CA HIS A 290 16.92 19.24 -20.24
C HIS A 290 16.10 19.08 -18.96
N ARG A 291 15.70 17.85 -18.63
CA ARG A 291 15.26 17.54 -17.27
C ARG A 291 16.53 17.53 -16.44
N ARG A 292 16.88 18.66 -15.80
CA ARG A 292 17.89 18.70 -14.74
C ARG A 292 17.41 17.72 -13.66
N ILE A 293 17.88 16.47 -13.72
CA ILE A 293 17.61 15.48 -12.69
C ILE A 293 18.21 16.08 -11.42
N LYS A 294 17.34 16.48 -10.47
CA LYS A 294 17.80 16.76 -9.10
C LYS A 294 18.58 15.52 -8.69
N ARG A 295 19.82 15.70 -8.20
CA ARG A 295 20.68 14.58 -7.77
C ARG A 295 19.81 13.58 -7.00
N PRO A 296 19.83 12.28 -7.38
CA PRO A 296 19.08 11.27 -6.67
C PRO A 296 19.46 11.34 -5.18
N LEU A 297 18.48 11.16 -4.28
CA LEU A 297 18.71 11.21 -2.84
C LEU A 297 19.79 10.20 -2.42
N PHE A 298 19.90 9.08 -3.14
CA PHE A 298 20.85 8.02 -2.86
C PHE A 298 21.17 7.17 -4.10
N ASP A 299 22.44 6.80 -4.27
CA ASP A 299 22.95 5.85 -5.28
C ASP A 299 23.68 4.72 -4.57
N VAL A 300 23.14 3.50 -4.66
CA VAL A 300 23.73 2.31 -4.02
C VAL A 300 25.12 2.01 -4.58
N LEU A 301 25.36 2.33 -5.86
CA LEU A 301 26.67 2.09 -6.49
C LEU A 301 27.76 3.09 -6.06
N ALA A 302 27.39 4.13 -5.30
CA ALA A 302 28.33 5.07 -4.71
C ALA A 302 28.81 4.63 -3.30
N LEU A 303 28.21 3.59 -2.72
CA LEU A 303 28.65 3.06 -1.42
C LEU A 303 30.03 2.41 -1.52
N PRO A 304 30.93 2.62 -0.55
CA PRO A 304 32.35 2.23 -0.66
C PRO A 304 32.57 0.72 -0.75
N VAL A 305 31.72 -0.08 -0.11
CA VAL A 305 31.85 -1.56 -0.10
C VAL A 305 30.88 -2.19 -1.10
N ILE A 306 29.60 -1.82 -1.01
CA ILE A 306 28.53 -2.43 -1.81
C ILE A 306 28.66 -2.04 -3.29
N GLY A 307 29.05 -0.80 -3.58
CA GLY A 307 29.16 -0.29 -4.96
C GLY A 307 30.18 -1.06 -5.79
N PRO A 308 31.45 -1.16 -5.37
CA PRO A 308 32.46 -1.97 -6.07
C PRO A 308 32.08 -3.45 -6.19
N ALA A 309 31.49 -4.03 -5.14
CA ALA A 309 31.02 -5.42 -5.17
C ALA A 309 29.94 -5.63 -6.25
N LEU A 310 28.93 -4.77 -6.33
CA LEU A 310 27.89 -4.84 -7.35
C LEU A 310 28.39 -4.52 -8.76
N LYS A 311 29.35 -3.61 -8.91
CA LYS A 311 29.99 -3.28 -10.21
C LYS A 311 30.88 -4.41 -10.72
N SER A 312 31.44 -5.25 -9.84
CA SER A 312 32.26 -6.39 -10.23
C SER A 312 31.45 -7.49 -10.94
N ALA A 313 31.75 -7.70 -12.22
CA ALA A 313 31.16 -8.80 -12.99
C ALA A 313 31.51 -10.18 -12.41
N ARG A 314 32.69 -10.31 -11.76
CA ARG A 314 33.10 -11.55 -11.07
C ARG A 314 32.22 -11.82 -9.87
N MET A 315 31.91 -10.82 -9.05
CA MET A 315 31.03 -10.97 -7.89
C MET A 315 29.61 -11.33 -8.33
N ARG A 316 29.05 -10.64 -9.33
CA ARG A 316 27.72 -10.97 -9.89
C ARG A 316 27.69 -12.39 -10.48
N GLY A 317 28.77 -12.80 -11.15
CA GLY A 317 28.94 -14.15 -11.65
C GLY A 317 29.00 -15.19 -10.52
N ALA A 318 29.84 -14.95 -9.51
CA ALA A 318 29.99 -15.83 -8.34
C ALA A 318 28.66 -16.03 -7.63
N LEU A 319 27.87 -14.96 -7.42
CA LEU A 319 26.53 -15.05 -6.85
C LEU A 319 25.63 -16.02 -7.63
N ARG A 320 25.61 -15.91 -8.97
CA ARG A 320 24.80 -16.82 -9.81
C ARG A 320 25.31 -18.26 -9.77
N TRP A 321 26.61 -18.48 -9.67
CA TRP A 321 27.21 -19.82 -9.54
C TRP A 321 26.91 -20.45 -8.18
N VAL A 322 26.97 -19.68 -7.09
CA VAL A 322 26.57 -20.15 -5.75
C VAL A 322 25.09 -20.51 -5.74
N MET A 323 24.23 -19.67 -6.33
CA MET A 323 22.81 -19.99 -6.47
C MET A 323 22.58 -21.22 -7.37
N LEU A 324 23.38 -21.41 -8.42
CA LEU A 324 23.31 -22.61 -9.26
C LEU A 324 23.67 -23.86 -8.47
N LEU A 325 24.74 -23.83 -7.68
CA LEU A 325 25.11 -24.94 -6.80
C LEU A 325 23.95 -25.28 -5.85
N GLY A 326 23.36 -24.27 -5.20
CA GLY A 326 22.19 -24.46 -4.36
C GLY A 326 21.00 -25.08 -5.11
N ALA A 327 20.71 -24.60 -6.32
CA ALA A 327 19.63 -25.16 -7.15
C ALA A 327 19.92 -26.61 -7.59
N LEU A 328 21.18 -26.95 -7.88
CA LEU A 328 21.58 -28.33 -8.21
C LEU A 328 21.47 -29.25 -7.00
N LEU A 329 21.81 -28.78 -5.80
CA LEU A 329 21.60 -29.52 -4.55
C LEU A 329 20.11 -29.79 -4.33
N VAL A 330 19.25 -28.78 -4.53
CA VAL A 330 17.79 -28.93 -4.49
C VAL A 330 17.30 -29.98 -5.49
N VAL A 331 17.78 -29.95 -6.74
CA VAL A 331 17.39 -30.94 -7.76
C VAL A 331 17.87 -32.34 -7.39
N ALA A 332 19.11 -32.49 -6.95
CA ALA A 332 19.66 -33.78 -6.52
C ALA A 332 18.85 -34.35 -5.36
N ASP A 333 18.58 -33.53 -4.34
CA ASP A 333 17.81 -33.92 -3.18
C ASP A 333 16.35 -34.29 -3.54
N GLY A 334 15.71 -33.57 -4.44
CA GLY A 334 14.36 -33.90 -4.89
C GLY A 334 14.27 -35.17 -5.74
N LEU A 335 15.34 -35.54 -6.46
CA LEU A 335 15.39 -36.76 -7.26
C LEU A 335 15.69 -38.01 -6.43
N TYR A 336 16.68 -37.92 -5.53
CA TYR A 336 17.23 -39.06 -4.79
C TYR A 336 16.78 -39.14 -3.33
N GLY A 337 16.38 -38.02 -2.72
CA GLY A 337 15.92 -37.97 -1.34
C GLY A 337 14.46 -38.42 -1.16
N PRO A 338 13.91 -38.21 0.05
CA PRO A 338 12.53 -38.56 0.38
C PRO A 338 11.51 -37.92 -0.56
N ARG A 339 10.45 -38.65 -0.90
CA ARG A 339 9.39 -38.15 -1.79
C ARG A 339 8.50 -37.08 -1.15
N GLU A 340 8.34 -37.14 0.16
CA GLU A 340 7.55 -36.19 0.94
C GLU A 340 8.19 -34.79 0.91
N ALA A 341 7.40 -33.76 0.62
CA ALA A 341 7.91 -32.39 0.49
C ALA A 341 8.42 -31.81 1.81
N SER A 342 7.78 -32.19 2.93
CA SER A 342 8.12 -31.70 4.27
C SER A 342 9.53 -32.07 4.70
N THR A 343 10.02 -33.26 4.33
CA THR A 343 11.33 -33.78 4.77
C THR A 343 12.46 -33.54 3.76
N ASN A 344 12.14 -32.91 2.63
CA ASN A 344 13.04 -32.69 1.51
C ASN A 344 13.34 -31.20 1.31
N ILE A 345 14.56 -30.86 0.92
CA ILE A 345 14.96 -29.48 0.63
C ILE A 345 14.17 -28.96 -0.58
N ALA A 346 13.94 -29.80 -1.59
CA ALA A 346 13.20 -29.42 -2.79
C ALA A 346 11.79 -28.95 -2.48
N GLY A 347 11.09 -29.60 -1.55
CA GLY A 347 9.80 -29.15 -1.06
C GLY A 347 9.93 -27.84 -0.27
N THR A 348 10.51 -27.93 0.92
CA THR A 348 10.56 -26.84 1.90
C THR A 348 11.25 -25.57 1.39
N TRP A 349 12.47 -25.66 0.85
CA TRP A 349 13.24 -24.46 0.46
C TRP A 349 12.62 -23.77 -0.75
N THR A 350 12.13 -24.53 -1.73
CA THR A 350 11.59 -23.95 -2.98
C THR A 350 10.24 -23.28 -2.75
N TRP A 351 9.33 -23.94 -2.03
CA TRP A 351 7.95 -23.49 -1.91
C TRP A 351 7.72 -22.60 -0.70
N THR A 352 8.35 -22.87 0.45
CA THR A 352 8.15 -22.08 1.68
C THR A 352 9.13 -20.91 1.73
N HIS A 353 10.43 -21.18 1.60
CA HIS A 353 11.48 -20.19 1.90
C HIS A 353 11.78 -19.26 0.73
N TRP A 354 12.00 -19.81 -0.47
CA TRP A 354 12.39 -19.03 -1.65
C TRP A 354 11.28 -18.07 -2.09
N ARG A 355 10.01 -18.49 -2.04
CA ARG A 355 8.87 -17.63 -2.34
C ARG A 355 8.76 -16.46 -1.36
N GLY A 356 8.80 -16.75 -0.06
CA GLY A 356 8.80 -15.73 1.00
C GLY A 356 9.96 -14.73 0.86
N PHE A 357 11.17 -15.26 0.73
CA PHE A 357 12.39 -14.47 0.54
C PHE A 357 12.31 -13.57 -0.70
N THR A 358 11.90 -14.12 -1.85
CA THR A 358 11.83 -13.33 -3.09
C THR A 358 10.77 -12.24 -3.02
N ALA A 359 9.60 -12.51 -2.43
CA ALA A 359 8.57 -11.49 -2.23
C ALA A 359 9.07 -10.33 -1.36
N MET A 360 9.76 -10.62 -0.26
CA MET A 360 10.34 -9.61 0.63
C MET A 360 11.51 -8.86 -0.03
N ALA A 361 12.40 -9.58 -0.73
CA ALA A 361 13.57 -9.01 -1.40
C ALA A 361 13.19 -8.00 -2.51
N LEU A 362 12.04 -8.19 -3.16
CA LEU A 362 11.55 -7.27 -4.20
C LEU A 362 11.21 -5.88 -3.64
N VAL A 363 10.63 -5.83 -2.42
CA VAL A 363 10.32 -4.56 -1.74
C VAL A 363 11.59 -3.85 -1.29
N ALA A 364 12.64 -4.59 -0.93
CA ALA A 364 13.89 -4.00 -0.46
C ALA A 364 14.86 -3.59 -1.60
N GLY A 365 14.94 -4.39 -2.67
CA GLY A 365 16.12 -4.40 -3.54
C GLY A 365 15.91 -4.16 -5.04
N GLY A 366 14.67 -4.14 -5.52
CA GLY A 366 14.38 -4.16 -6.96
C GLY A 366 14.43 -5.60 -7.47
N ASN A 367 14.84 -5.81 -8.72
CA ASN A 367 14.88 -7.16 -9.31
C ASN A 367 16.16 -7.95 -8.93
N LEU A 368 16.58 -7.91 -7.64
CA LEU A 368 17.79 -8.61 -7.16
C LEU A 368 17.72 -10.12 -7.38
N ALA A 369 16.55 -10.73 -7.22
CA ALA A 369 16.38 -12.16 -7.47
C ALA A 369 16.61 -12.52 -8.95
N CYS A 370 16.21 -11.67 -9.90
CA CYS A 370 16.58 -11.81 -11.31
C CYS A 370 18.10 -11.65 -11.53
N MET A 371 18.77 -10.78 -10.78
CA MET A 371 20.23 -10.59 -10.89
C MET A 371 21.00 -11.84 -10.41
N ALA A 372 20.55 -12.43 -9.30
CA ALA A 372 21.11 -13.62 -8.67
C ALA A 372 20.60 -14.94 -9.28
N CYS A 373 19.72 -14.87 -10.27
CA CYS A 373 18.99 -16.04 -10.78
C CYS A 373 19.94 -17.15 -11.26
N PRO A 374 19.82 -18.38 -10.73
CA PRO A 374 20.70 -19.49 -11.08
C PRO A 374 20.51 -19.95 -12.53
N LEU A 375 19.29 -19.78 -13.08
CA LEU A 375 18.92 -20.15 -14.45
C LEU A 375 19.77 -19.43 -15.53
N ILE A 376 20.42 -18.31 -15.19
CA ILE A 376 21.23 -17.51 -16.13
C ILE A 376 22.72 -17.89 -16.10
N ALA A 377 23.18 -18.62 -15.08
CA ALA A 377 24.58 -19.04 -15.00
C ALA A 377 25.01 -19.93 -16.19
N PRO A 378 24.26 -20.99 -16.57
CA PRO A 378 24.64 -21.86 -17.70
C PRO A 378 24.77 -21.08 -19.00
N ARG A 379 23.80 -20.20 -19.29
CA ARG A 379 23.85 -19.31 -20.45
C ARG A 379 25.11 -18.46 -20.49
N THR A 380 25.50 -17.86 -19.36
CA THR A 380 26.68 -16.96 -19.29
C THR A 380 27.96 -17.70 -19.65
N PHE A 381 28.04 -18.99 -19.31
CA PHE A 381 29.15 -19.86 -19.68
C PHE A 381 29.07 -20.30 -21.15
N LEU A 382 27.93 -20.87 -21.57
CA LEU A 382 27.76 -21.47 -22.90
C LEU A 382 27.82 -20.45 -24.04
N ARG A 383 27.38 -19.20 -23.81
CA ARG A 383 27.50 -18.11 -24.80
C ARG A 383 28.93 -17.70 -25.12
N ARG A 384 29.94 -18.22 -24.41
CA ARG A 384 31.36 -18.08 -24.80
C ARG A 384 31.71 -18.93 -26.03
N PHE A 385 30.95 -20.00 -26.25
CA PHE A 385 31.19 -20.97 -27.32
C PHE A 385 30.09 -20.96 -28.38
N ILE A 386 28.87 -20.54 -28.01
CA ILE A 386 27.70 -20.57 -28.89
C ILE A 386 27.16 -19.15 -29.08
N THR A 387 27.11 -18.72 -30.33
CA THR A 387 26.50 -17.45 -30.73
C THR A 387 25.04 -17.66 -31.16
N PRO A 388 24.06 -16.95 -30.58
CA PRO A 388 22.68 -17.06 -31.01
C PRO A 388 22.51 -16.57 -32.45
N ARG A 389 21.76 -17.33 -33.26
CA ARG A 389 21.56 -17.03 -34.69
C ARG A 389 20.18 -16.46 -35.00
N PHE A 390 19.21 -16.63 -34.09
CA PHE A 390 17.82 -16.29 -34.36
C PHE A 390 17.36 -15.06 -33.58
N ARG A 391 16.43 -14.31 -34.18
CA ARG A 391 15.69 -13.25 -33.49
C ARG A 391 14.34 -13.79 -33.04
N TRP A 392 13.88 -13.34 -31.87
CA TRP A 392 12.58 -13.76 -31.35
C TRP A 392 11.45 -13.36 -32.31
N PRO A 393 10.52 -14.28 -32.65
CA PRO A 393 9.45 -13.98 -33.60
C PRO A 393 8.58 -12.80 -33.16
N ARG A 394 8.24 -11.90 -34.09
CA ARG A 394 7.38 -10.72 -33.79
C ARG A 394 6.00 -11.12 -33.29
N ALA A 395 5.44 -12.23 -33.78
CA ALA A 395 4.16 -12.76 -33.29
C ALA A 395 4.19 -13.12 -31.80
N LEU A 396 5.36 -13.52 -31.28
CA LEU A 396 5.56 -13.91 -29.88
C LEU A 396 6.16 -12.77 -29.03
N SER A 397 6.41 -11.58 -29.59
CA SER A 397 6.90 -10.42 -28.83
C SER A 397 5.79 -9.69 -28.07
N THR A 398 4.96 -10.44 -27.37
CA THR A 398 3.86 -9.97 -26.53
C THR A 398 3.89 -10.68 -25.17
N LYS A 399 3.16 -10.15 -24.19
CA LYS A 399 3.06 -10.74 -22.85
C LYS A 399 1.94 -11.76 -22.70
N TRP A 400 1.18 -12.06 -23.77
CA TRP A 400 0.10 -13.04 -23.74
C TRP A 400 0.58 -14.43 -23.33
N LEU A 401 1.72 -14.87 -23.88
CA LEU A 401 2.29 -16.16 -23.55
C LEU A 401 2.69 -16.24 -22.07
N ALA A 402 3.32 -15.21 -21.54
CA ALA A 402 3.66 -15.17 -20.12
C ALA A 402 2.43 -15.13 -19.20
N ALA A 403 1.38 -14.38 -19.57
CA ALA A 403 0.12 -14.34 -18.83
C ALA A 403 -0.54 -15.73 -18.79
N GLY A 404 -0.57 -16.42 -19.94
CA GLY A 404 -1.07 -17.78 -20.05
C GLY A 404 -0.25 -18.79 -19.24
N LEU A 405 1.09 -18.69 -19.26
CA LEU A 405 1.96 -19.55 -18.46
C LEU A 405 1.79 -19.33 -16.96
N ILE A 406 1.59 -18.09 -16.50
CA ILE A 406 1.29 -17.81 -15.09
C ILE A 406 -0.08 -18.36 -14.70
N LEU A 407 -1.10 -18.20 -15.54
CA LEU A 407 -2.42 -18.78 -15.27
C LEU A 407 -2.37 -20.31 -15.19
N ALA A 408 -1.71 -20.94 -16.17
CA ALA A 408 -1.48 -22.38 -16.18
C ALA A 408 -0.68 -22.83 -14.95
N TRP A 409 0.30 -22.04 -14.51
CA TRP A 409 1.04 -22.28 -13.28
C TRP A 409 0.14 -22.24 -12.03
N LEU A 410 -0.73 -21.22 -11.90
CA LEU A 410 -1.65 -21.11 -10.77
C LEU A 410 -2.62 -22.30 -10.70
N LEU A 411 -3.14 -22.75 -11.85
CA LEU A 411 -4.02 -23.92 -11.92
C LEU A 411 -3.27 -25.23 -11.63
N SER A 412 -2.16 -25.46 -12.32
CA SER A 412 -1.34 -26.67 -12.17
C SER A 412 -0.83 -26.88 -10.74
N TYR A 413 -0.46 -25.79 -10.07
CA TYR A 413 -0.03 -25.78 -8.68
C TYR A 413 -1.07 -26.40 -7.74
N GLU A 414 -2.36 -26.08 -7.96
CA GLU A 414 -3.47 -26.60 -7.15
C GLU A 414 -3.95 -27.98 -7.62
N ILE A 415 -4.03 -28.21 -8.93
CA ILE A 415 -4.56 -29.45 -9.51
C ILE A 415 -3.68 -30.67 -9.17
N TRP A 416 -2.36 -30.51 -9.24
CA TRP A 416 -1.40 -31.60 -9.07
C TRP A 416 -0.66 -31.54 -7.73
N SER A 417 -1.05 -30.63 -6.83
CA SER A 417 -0.38 -30.40 -5.55
C SER A 417 1.14 -30.37 -5.70
N LEU A 418 1.65 -29.58 -6.66
CA LEU A 418 3.08 -29.59 -7.03
C LEU A 418 4.00 -29.27 -5.85
N TRP A 419 3.47 -28.61 -4.82
CA TRP A 419 4.12 -28.31 -3.56
C TRP A 419 4.36 -29.52 -2.65
N ASP A 420 3.61 -30.61 -2.83
CA ASP A 420 3.65 -31.84 -2.01
C ASP A 420 4.56 -32.93 -2.60
N SER A 421 5.16 -32.68 -3.77
CA SER A 421 6.04 -33.64 -4.45
C SER A 421 7.44 -33.06 -4.71
N SER A 422 8.41 -33.57 -3.95
CA SER A 422 9.84 -33.23 -4.12
C SER A 422 10.36 -33.64 -5.50
N PHE A 423 9.89 -34.78 -6.01
CA PHE A 423 10.27 -35.30 -7.32
C PHE A 423 9.74 -34.43 -8.47
N ALA A 424 8.47 -34.03 -8.41
CA ALA A 424 7.90 -33.13 -9.41
C ALA A 424 8.62 -31.77 -9.37
N THR A 425 8.92 -31.27 -8.17
CA THR A 425 9.67 -30.02 -7.98
C THR A 425 11.04 -30.06 -8.64
N ALA A 426 11.80 -31.14 -8.48
CA ALA A 426 13.11 -31.30 -9.11
C ALA A 426 13.01 -31.27 -10.65
N TRP A 427 12.04 -31.98 -11.24
CA TRP A 427 11.83 -31.97 -12.70
C TRP A 427 11.35 -30.63 -13.23
N ILE A 428 10.54 -29.90 -12.47
CA ILE A 428 10.16 -28.52 -12.83
C ILE A 428 11.41 -27.64 -12.90
N ILE A 429 12.26 -27.67 -11.88
CA ILE A 429 13.50 -26.87 -11.84
C ILE A 429 14.43 -27.27 -13.00
N ALA A 430 14.65 -28.57 -13.22
CA ALA A 430 15.45 -29.08 -14.33
C ALA A 430 14.88 -28.65 -15.69
N GLY A 431 13.56 -28.74 -15.87
CA GLY A 431 12.86 -28.28 -17.07
C GLY A 431 13.05 -26.78 -17.32
N TYR A 432 13.02 -25.94 -16.28
CA TYR A 432 13.34 -24.52 -16.39
C TYR A 432 14.79 -24.27 -16.83
N PHE A 433 15.76 -25.03 -16.31
CA PHE A 433 17.17 -24.95 -16.75
C PHE A 433 17.35 -25.33 -18.21
N VAL A 434 16.66 -26.38 -18.67
CA VAL A 434 16.70 -26.78 -20.08
C VAL A 434 16.04 -25.69 -20.95
N ALA A 435 14.84 -25.25 -20.59
CA ALA A 435 14.09 -24.26 -21.37
C ALA A 435 14.83 -22.92 -21.51
N VAL A 436 15.38 -22.38 -20.41
CA VAL A 436 16.14 -21.12 -20.47
C VAL A 436 17.42 -21.27 -21.29
N THR A 437 18.12 -22.40 -21.16
CA THR A 437 19.37 -22.65 -21.85
C THR A 437 19.13 -22.79 -23.35
N VAL A 438 18.12 -23.56 -23.76
CA VAL A 438 17.75 -23.73 -25.17
C VAL A 438 17.33 -22.39 -25.78
N VAL A 439 16.40 -21.68 -25.14
CA VAL A 439 15.89 -20.40 -25.69
C VAL A 439 16.99 -19.36 -25.78
N ASP A 440 17.80 -19.17 -24.74
CA ASP A 440 18.84 -18.16 -24.74
C ASP A 440 20.10 -18.57 -25.55
N LEU A 441 20.27 -19.82 -25.96
CA LEU A 441 21.31 -20.20 -26.92
C LEU A 441 20.86 -20.04 -28.37
N LEU A 442 19.58 -20.22 -28.65
CA LEU A 442 19.03 -20.05 -30.00
C LEU A 442 18.76 -18.58 -30.34
N PHE A 443 18.26 -17.79 -29.38
CA PHE A 443 17.77 -16.43 -29.62
C PHE A 443 18.66 -15.33 -29.03
N GLU A 444 18.76 -14.20 -29.76
CA GLU A 444 19.49 -13.00 -29.35
C GLU A 444 18.95 -12.38 -28.03
N GLY A 445 19.78 -11.61 -27.32
CA GLY A 445 19.36 -10.88 -26.11
C GLY A 445 18.98 -11.80 -24.94
N ALA A 446 18.21 -11.31 -23.97
CA ALA A 446 17.67 -12.06 -22.84
C ALA A 446 16.19 -12.40 -23.07
N THR A 447 15.96 -13.15 -24.14
CA THR A 447 14.63 -13.41 -24.72
C THR A 447 13.76 -14.25 -23.78
N PHE A 448 14.32 -15.26 -23.12
CA PHE A 448 13.58 -16.07 -22.15
C PHE A 448 13.05 -15.20 -21.00
N CYS A 449 13.91 -14.41 -20.36
CA CYS A 449 13.53 -13.52 -19.26
C CYS A 449 12.49 -12.47 -19.69
N LYS A 450 12.60 -11.97 -20.92
CA LYS A 450 11.76 -10.89 -21.42
C LYS A 450 10.36 -11.36 -21.82
N TRP A 451 10.22 -12.54 -22.42
CA TRP A 451 8.94 -12.95 -23.03
C TRP A 451 8.33 -14.22 -22.44
N LEU A 452 9.13 -15.12 -21.87
CA LEU A 452 8.68 -16.47 -21.53
C LEU A 452 8.65 -16.74 -20.03
N CYS A 453 9.66 -16.29 -19.27
CA CYS A 453 9.85 -16.66 -17.87
C CYS A 453 8.70 -16.17 -16.96
N PRO A 454 7.80 -17.06 -16.47
CA PRO A 454 6.67 -16.65 -15.64
C PRO A 454 7.14 -16.09 -14.28
N ILE A 455 8.17 -16.72 -13.68
CA ILE A 455 8.80 -16.25 -12.43
C ILE A 455 9.39 -14.85 -12.62
N GLY A 456 10.07 -14.62 -13.75
CA GLY A 456 10.66 -13.32 -14.08
C GLY A 456 9.60 -12.24 -14.30
N GLN A 457 8.51 -12.56 -15.00
CA GLN A 457 7.40 -11.61 -15.20
C GLN A 457 6.69 -11.28 -13.89
N TYR A 458 6.47 -12.28 -13.03
CA TYR A 458 5.97 -12.08 -11.68
C TYR A 458 6.86 -11.13 -10.88
N GLN A 459 8.17 -11.41 -10.80
CA GLN A 459 9.12 -10.56 -10.07
C GLN A 459 9.17 -9.13 -10.62
N MET A 460 9.25 -8.98 -11.95
CA MET A 460 9.27 -7.66 -12.58
C MET A 460 7.97 -6.89 -12.33
N ALA A 461 6.81 -7.54 -12.32
CA ALA A 461 5.54 -6.92 -11.99
C ALA A 461 5.48 -6.43 -10.53
N LEU A 462 5.95 -7.23 -9.57
CA LEU A 462 5.97 -6.84 -8.15
C LEU A 462 7.04 -5.77 -7.85
N SER A 463 8.14 -5.73 -8.61
CA SER A 463 9.23 -4.77 -8.43
C SER A 463 8.84 -3.31 -8.67
N VAL A 464 7.61 -3.04 -9.13
CA VAL A 464 7.03 -1.69 -9.15
C VAL A 464 6.90 -1.10 -7.75
N ALA A 465 6.79 -1.93 -6.70
CA ALA A 465 6.81 -1.51 -5.30
C ALA A 465 8.22 -1.18 -4.76
N SER A 466 9.28 -1.55 -5.49
CA SER A 466 10.65 -1.33 -5.01
C SER A 466 11.04 0.16 -4.98
N PRO A 467 11.80 0.60 -3.97
CA PRO A 467 12.38 1.95 -3.91
C PRO A 467 13.67 2.07 -4.73
N LEU A 468 14.18 1.01 -5.37
CA LEU A 468 15.43 1.05 -6.15
C LEU A 468 15.17 0.77 -7.64
N GLU A 469 15.85 1.51 -8.52
CA GLU A 469 15.86 1.25 -9.97
C GLU A 469 17.26 1.46 -10.58
N VAL A 470 17.58 0.68 -11.61
CA VAL A 470 18.74 0.97 -12.47
C VAL A 470 18.39 2.15 -13.38
N ARG A 471 19.12 3.26 -13.25
CA ARG A 471 18.82 4.51 -13.97
C ARG A 471 20.06 5.38 -14.20
N LEU A 472 19.98 6.24 -15.20
CA LEU A 472 21.02 7.22 -15.49
C LEU A 472 21.15 8.30 -14.39
N ARG A 473 22.40 8.71 -14.12
CA ARG A 473 22.76 9.79 -13.18
C ARG A 473 22.53 11.16 -13.80
N SER A 474 22.96 11.35 -15.06
CA SER A 474 22.78 12.59 -15.80
C SER A 474 22.28 12.37 -17.23
N THR A 475 21.23 13.10 -17.62
CA THR A 475 20.76 13.06 -19.01
C THR A 475 21.73 13.74 -19.97
N THR A 476 22.48 14.74 -19.52
CA THR A 476 23.40 15.50 -20.39
C THR A 476 24.53 14.64 -20.91
N VAL A 477 25.06 13.75 -20.07
CA VAL A 477 26.10 12.78 -20.47
C VAL A 477 25.56 11.83 -21.54
N CYS A 478 24.30 11.39 -21.41
CA CYS A 478 23.68 10.53 -22.41
C CYS A 478 23.42 11.22 -23.75
N VAL A 479 23.12 12.53 -23.75
CA VAL A 479 22.91 13.31 -24.99
C VAL A 479 24.19 13.36 -25.83
N ASN A 480 25.35 13.43 -25.18
CA ASN A 480 26.63 13.50 -25.84
C ASN A 480 27.26 12.12 -26.12
N CYS A 481 26.61 11.03 -25.69
CA CYS A 481 27.12 9.67 -25.85
C CYS A 481 26.80 9.14 -27.27
N GLN A 482 27.84 8.90 -28.06
CA GLN A 482 27.71 8.42 -29.44
C GLN A 482 27.69 6.89 -29.56
N THR A 483 28.28 6.16 -28.60
CA THR A 483 28.51 4.71 -28.72
C THR A 483 27.30 3.87 -28.31
N GLN A 484 26.58 4.33 -27.27
CA GLN A 484 25.42 3.65 -26.70
C GLN A 484 25.72 2.21 -26.23
N ASP A 485 26.94 1.96 -25.76
CA ASP A 485 27.40 0.64 -25.28
C ASP A 485 26.52 0.05 -24.17
N CYS A 486 25.86 0.89 -23.37
CA CYS A 486 24.91 0.42 -22.35
C CYS A 486 23.73 -0.37 -22.93
N LEU A 487 23.42 -0.18 -24.22
CA LEU A 487 22.43 -0.94 -24.97
C LEU A 487 23.09 -2.01 -25.85
N ARG A 488 24.12 -1.65 -26.63
CA ARG A 488 24.74 -2.52 -27.64
C ARG A 488 25.74 -3.54 -27.09
N GLY A 489 26.33 -3.23 -25.94
CA GLY A 489 27.51 -3.90 -25.43
C GLY A 489 28.81 -3.42 -26.08
N ASN A 490 29.93 -3.80 -25.47
CA ASN A 490 31.29 -3.58 -25.94
C ASN A 490 32.17 -4.76 -25.49
N ALA A 491 33.49 -4.67 -25.69
CA ALA A 491 34.43 -5.73 -25.30
C ALA A 491 34.42 -6.04 -23.79
N ALA A 492 34.05 -5.09 -22.92
CA ALA A 492 34.04 -5.28 -21.48
C ALA A 492 32.71 -5.88 -20.95
N ALA A 493 31.58 -5.58 -21.59
CA ALA A 493 30.27 -6.06 -21.14
C ALA A 493 29.23 -6.13 -22.29
N PRO A 494 28.28 -7.09 -22.24
CA PRO A 494 27.34 -7.36 -23.34
C PRO A 494 26.19 -6.35 -23.51
N GLY A 495 26.12 -5.29 -22.70
CA GLY A 495 25.03 -4.31 -22.75
C GLY A 495 23.68 -4.83 -22.21
N CYS A 496 22.58 -4.19 -22.56
CA CYS A 496 21.26 -4.52 -22.02
C CYS A 496 20.57 -5.64 -22.81
N GLY A 497 20.60 -6.87 -22.28
CA GLY A 497 19.99 -8.04 -22.94
C GLY A 497 18.47 -7.94 -23.17
N THR A 498 17.72 -7.16 -22.39
CA THR A 498 16.28 -6.95 -22.62
C THR A 498 15.97 -5.77 -23.56
N GLY A 499 16.99 -5.05 -24.03
CA GLY A 499 16.84 -3.95 -24.98
C GLY A 499 16.28 -2.66 -24.37
N LEU A 500 16.56 -2.40 -23.09
CA LEU A 500 16.13 -1.18 -22.41
C LEU A 500 17.11 -0.02 -22.68
N PHE A 501 16.67 0.94 -23.47
CA PHE A 501 17.37 2.18 -23.72
C PHE A 501 17.30 3.11 -22.49
N MET A 502 18.43 3.25 -21.79
CA MET A 502 18.52 3.94 -20.50
C MET A 502 17.90 5.33 -20.44
N PRO A 503 18.09 6.24 -21.43
CA PRO A 503 17.46 7.56 -21.43
C PRO A 503 15.93 7.57 -21.35
N LYS A 504 15.29 6.46 -21.74
CA LYS A 504 13.84 6.30 -21.72
C LYS A 504 13.37 5.11 -20.87
N LYS A 505 14.27 4.47 -20.13
CA LYS A 505 13.93 3.43 -19.17
C LYS A 505 13.27 4.10 -17.96
N VAL A 506 12.17 3.52 -17.51
CA VAL A 506 11.44 3.97 -16.32
C VAL A 506 11.14 2.72 -15.52
N GLY A 507 11.56 2.68 -14.26
CA GLY A 507 11.19 1.58 -13.37
C GLY A 507 11.90 0.28 -13.62
N ASN A 508 11.31 -0.78 -13.07
CA ASN A 508 11.89 -2.12 -13.06
C ASN A 508 11.20 -3.11 -14.03
N LEU A 509 10.11 -2.70 -14.69
CA LEU A 509 9.47 -3.50 -15.74
C LEU A 509 10.47 -3.83 -16.86
N ASP A 510 10.53 -5.11 -17.26
CA ASP A 510 11.49 -5.68 -18.23
C ASP A 510 12.99 -5.55 -17.85
N CYS A 511 13.32 -5.07 -16.65
CA CYS A 511 14.71 -4.95 -16.19
C CYS A 511 15.10 -6.13 -15.31
N THR A 512 16.06 -6.95 -15.76
CA THR A 512 16.58 -8.09 -14.97
C THR A 512 17.58 -7.71 -13.88
N PHE A 513 17.88 -6.42 -13.73
CA PHE A 513 18.84 -5.91 -12.74
C PHE A 513 20.26 -6.48 -12.87
N CYS A 514 20.66 -6.97 -14.06
CA CYS A 514 21.94 -7.63 -14.28
C CYS A 514 23.18 -6.70 -14.18
N LEU A 515 22.97 -5.39 -14.23
CA LEU A 515 24.00 -4.33 -14.23
C LEU A 515 25.02 -4.39 -15.39
N ASP A 516 24.72 -5.12 -16.46
CA ASP A 516 25.57 -5.16 -17.65
C ASP A 516 25.62 -3.79 -18.34
N CYS A 517 24.50 -3.06 -18.34
CA CYS A 517 24.46 -1.68 -18.83
C CYS A 517 25.36 -0.71 -18.02
N VAL A 518 25.51 -0.93 -16.70
CA VAL A 518 26.42 -0.17 -15.85
C VAL A 518 27.86 -0.47 -16.25
N SER A 519 28.18 -1.76 -16.42
CA SER A 519 29.53 -2.22 -16.76
C SER A 519 29.93 -1.81 -18.18
N ALA A 520 28.97 -1.70 -19.10
CA ALA A 520 29.21 -1.30 -20.49
C ALA A 520 29.28 0.22 -20.68
N CYS A 521 28.82 1.04 -19.72
CA CYS A 521 28.76 2.49 -19.91
C CYS A 521 30.16 3.14 -19.90
N PRO A 522 30.61 3.79 -20.99
CA PRO A 522 31.95 4.40 -21.05
C PRO A 522 32.09 5.66 -20.18
N HIS A 523 30.99 6.17 -19.60
CA HIS A 523 30.94 7.43 -18.87
C HIS A 523 30.55 7.28 -17.39
N ASP A 524 30.50 6.07 -16.84
CA ASP A 524 30.03 5.76 -15.47
C ASP A 524 28.71 6.49 -15.09
N ASN A 525 27.79 6.58 -16.06
CA ASN A 525 26.59 7.43 -15.94
C ASN A 525 25.33 6.65 -15.56
N ILE A 526 25.43 5.37 -15.20
CA ILE A 526 24.29 4.53 -14.80
C ILE A 526 24.51 4.06 -13.36
N GLY A 527 23.54 4.30 -12.50
CA GLY A 527 23.54 3.95 -11.08
C GLY A 527 22.36 3.07 -10.68
N VAL A 528 22.36 2.66 -9.41
CA VAL A 528 21.19 2.03 -8.76
C VAL A 528 20.62 3.08 -7.82
N LEU A 529 19.60 3.78 -8.30
CA LEU A 529 19.11 5.01 -7.70
C LEU A 529 17.80 4.80 -6.95
N THR A 530 17.60 5.56 -5.88
CA THR A 530 16.31 5.60 -5.20
C THR A 530 15.23 6.25 -6.05
N ARG A 531 14.03 5.67 -5.99
CA ARG A 531 12.80 6.16 -6.61
C ARG A 531 11.66 6.08 -5.59
N VAL A 532 10.57 6.78 -5.90
CA VAL A 532 9.32 6.59 -5.15
C VAL A 532 8.65 5.31 -5.67
N PRO A 533 8.27 4.35 -4.80
CA PRO A 533 7.49 3.18 -5.21
C PRO A 533 6.27 3.54 -6.05
N PHE A 534 5.88 2.64 -6.96
CA PHE A 534 4.71 2.76 -7.83
C PHE A 534 4.71 3.93 -8.82
N THR A 535 5.81 4.70 -8.95
CA THR A 535 5.86 5.78 -9.95
C THR A 535 5.71 5.28 -11.38
N ASP A 536 6.08 4.02 -11.63
CA ASP A 536 6.01 3.41 -12.96
C ASP A 536 4.59 3.22 -13.44
N ILE A 537 3.66 2.96 -12.53
CA ILE A 537 2.26 2.70 -12.86
C ILE A 537 1.42 3.96 -12.63
N ALA A 538 1.89 4.88 -11.79
CA ALA A 538 1.26 6.17 -11.56
C ALA A 538 1.31 7.12 -12.77
N GLN A 539 2.28 6.94 -13.70
CA GLN A 539 2.49 7.85 -14.84
C GLN A 539 2.28 7.11 -16.15
N ASP A 540 1.37 7.58 -17.00
CA ASP A 540 1.14 6.95 -18.30
C ASP A 540 2.01 7.54 -19.41
N GLY A 541 3.34 7.50 -19.21
CA GLY A 541 4.33 7.99 -20.17
C GLY A 541 4.83 6.92 -21.14
N TRP A 542 5.61 7.33 -22.16
CA TRP A 542 6.32 6.39 -23.02
C TRP A 542 7.53 5.78 -22.29
N ARG A 543 7.72 4.47 -22.42
CA ARG A 543 8.83 3.70 -21.82
C ARG A 543 9.60 2.93 -22.88
N SER A 544 10.91 2.80 -22.68
CA SER A 544 11.74 1.96 -23.54
C SER A 544 11.24 0.52 -23.60
N SER A 545 11.24 -0.08 -24.79
CA SER A 545 10.76 -1.44 -25.10
C SER A 545 9.26 -1.73 -24.86
N ILE A 546 8.57 -0.93 -24.04
CA ILE A 546 7.17 -1.17 -23.64
C ILE A 546 6.22 -0.23 -24.38
N GLY A 547 6.61 1.04 -24.55
CA GLY A 547 5.75 2.11 -25.04
C GLY A 547 4.88 2.71 -23.92
N VAL A 548 3.63 3.03 -24.24
CA VAL A 548 2.63 3.53 -23.27
C VAL A 548 1.93 2.33 -22.65
N LEU A 549 2.07 2.16 -21.33
CA LEU A 549 1.62 0.96 -20.61
C LEU A 549 0.11 0.77 -20.69
N SER A 550 -0.69 1.84 -20.59
CA SER A 550 -2.15 1.76 -20.67
C SER A 550 -2.68 1.29 -22.03
N LYS A 551 -1.87 1.37 -23.09
CA LYS A 551 -2.21 0.96 -24.46
C LYS A 551 -1.83 -0.49 -24.75
N ARG A 552 -1.12 -1.16 -23.84
CA ARG A 552 -0.60 -2.52 -24.01
C ARG A 552 -1.51 -3.55 -23.35
N ALA A 553 -2.53 -4.01 -24.07
CA ALA A 553 -3.51 -4.99 -23.58
C ALA A 553 -2.86 -6.26 -23.01
N ASP A 554 -1.78 -6.73 -23.64
CA ASP A 554 -1.01 -7.90 -23.21
C ASP A 554 -0.35 -7.70 -21.84
N PHE A 555 0.21 -6.51 -21.58
CA PHE A 555 0.75 -6.16 -20.27
C PHE A 555 -0.36 -6.00 -19.22
N ILE A 556 -1.47 -5.36 -19.58
CA ILE A 556 -2.59 -5.19 -18.65
C ILE A 556 -3.15 -6.55 -18.25
N MET A 557 -3.34 -7.47 -19.20
CA MET A 557 -3.80 -8.82 -18.88
C MET A 557 -2.81 -9.57 -17.98
N LEU A 558 -1.50 -9.50 -18.28
CA LEU A 558 -0.48 -10.07 -17.40
C LEU A 558 -0.59 -9.54 -15.96
N LEU A 559 -0.77 -8.23 -15.80
CA LEU A 559 -0.97 -7.62 -14.49
C LEU A 559 -2.29 -8.01 -13.84
N VAL A 560 -3.38 -8.17 -14.60
CA VAL A 560 -4.66 -8.70 -14.07
C VAL A 560 -4.49 -10.11 -13.53
N VAL A 561 -3.85 -11.02 -14.28
CA VAL A 561 -3.63 -12.41 -13.84
C VAL A 561 -2.78 -12.44 -12.57
N ILE A 562 -1.70 -11.64 -12.50
CA ILE A 562 -0.88 -11.53 -11.29
C ILE A 562 -1.66 -10.90 -10.14
N ALA A 563 -2.51 -9.90 -10.44
CA ALA A 563 -3.23 -9.15 -9.43
C ALA A 563 -4.29 -9.99 -8.73
N VAL A 564 -5.15 -10.62 -9.54
CA VAL A 564 -6.20 -11.55 -9.12
C VAL A 564 -5.60 -12.82 -8.53
N GLY A 565 -4.52 -13.32 -9.13
CA GLY A 565 -3.80 -14.50 -8.67
C GLY A 565 -3.27 -14.38 -7.24
N ALA A 566 -2.96 -13.15 -6.77
CA ALA A 566 -2.56 -12.90 -5.38
C ALA A 566 -3.64 -13.35 -4.39
N PHE A 567 -4.87 -12.96 -4.68
CA PHE A 567 -6.03 -13.24 -3.83
C PHE A 567 -6.47 -14.69 -3.98
N ALA A 568 -6.55 -15.18 -5.21
CA ALA A 568 -6.94 -16.57 -5.47
C ALA A 568 -5.94 -17.56 -4.85
N ASN A 569 -4.63 -17.30 -4.93
CA ASN A 569 -3.61 -18.16 -4.34
C ASN A 569 -3.68 -18.17 -2.80
N ALA A 570 -3.83 -17.01 -2.17
CA ALA A 570 -3.96 -16.93 -0.72
C ALA A 570 -5.27 -17.56 -0.22
N MET A 571 -6.36 -17.30 -0.93
CA MET A 571 -7.69 -17.86 -0.65
C MET A 571 -7.71 -19.39 -0.76
N ALA A 572 -7.03 -19.98 -1.76
CA ALA A 572 -6.98 -21.43 -1.93
C ALA A 572 -6.35 -22.18 -0.74
N MET A 573 -5.68 -21.48 0.18
CA MET A 573 -5.06 -22.06 1.38
C MET A 573 -5.86 -21.79 2.66
N THR A 574 -7.02 -21.16 2.57
CA THR A 574 -7.88 -20.94 3.74
C THR A 574 -8.78 -22.15 4.00
N GLU A 575 -9.05 -22.43 5.26
CA GLU A 575 -9.90 -23.57 5.67
C GLU A 575 -11.26 -23.60 4.96
N PRO A 576 -12.05 -22.51 4.86
CA PRO A 576 -13.35 -22.55 4.17
C PRO A 576 -13.24 -22.96 2.70
N MET A 577 -12.15 -22.59 2.05
CA MET A 577 -11.93 -22.90 0.63
C MET A 577 -11.50 -24.34 0.44
N LEU A 578 -10.72 -24.90 1.36
CA LEU A 578 -10.35 -26.32 1.33
C LEU A 578 -11.59 -27.21 1.49
N VAL A 579 -12.49 -26.86 2.42
CA VAL A 579 -13.78 -27.54 2.59
C VAL A 579 -14.61 -27.48 1.31
N MET A 580 -14.76 -26.30 0.71
CA MET A 580 -15.52 -26.13 -0.53
C MET A 580 -14.92 -26.93 -1.71
N VAL A 581 -13.59 -27.01 -1.81
CA VAL A 581 -12.91 -27.83 -2.82
C VAL A 581 -13.18 -29.31 -2.59
N GLN A 582 -13.15 -29.77 -1.34
CA GLN A 582 -13.43 -31.16 -1.01
C GLN A 582 -14.87 -31.55 -1.36
N GLU A 583 -15.86 -30.76 -0.95
CA GLU A 583 -17.27 -31.00 -1.25
C GLU A 583 -17.53 -31.03 -2.77
N CYS A 584 -16.95 -30.08 -3.51
CA CYS A 584 -17.07 -30.04 -4.97
C CYS A 584 -16.40 -31.24 -5.63
N ARG A 585 -15.27 -31.70 -5.11
CA ARG A 585 -14.57 -32.89 -5.59
C ARG A 585 -15.42 -34.15 -5.38
N GLU A 586 -16.05 -34.29 -4.22
CA GLU A 586 -16.95 -35.40 -3.91
C GLU A 586 -18.19 -35.40 -4.83
N TRP A 587 -18.73 -34.22 -5.14
CA TRP A 587 -19.88 -34.09 -6.04
C TRP A 587 -19.56 -34.38 -7.52
N ILE A 588 -18.43 -33.87 -8.03
CA ILE A 588 -18.04 -34.02 -9.45
C ILE A 588 -17.37 -35.37 -9.74
N GLY A 589 -16.71 -35.97 -8.75
CA GLY A 589 -15.91 -37.18 -8.91
C GLY A 589 -14.56 -36.97 -9.61
N SER A 590 -14.13 -35.73 -9.85
CA SER A 590 -12.85 -35.40 -10.49
C SER A 590 -12.16 -34.22 -9.82
N ASN A 591 -10.95 -34.45 -9.29
CA ASN A 591 -10.12 -33.40 -8.69
C ASN A 591 -9.74 -32.32 -9.70
N PHE A 592 -9.37 -32.73 -10.92
CA PHE A 592 -8.98 -31.81 -11.99
C PHE A 592 -10.10 -30.81 -12.29
N VAL A 593 -11.34 -31.31 -12.46
CA VAL A 593 -12.49 -30.48 -12.81
C VAL A 593 -12.90 -29.59 -11.63
N ALA A 594 -13.01 -30.15 -10.42
CA ALA A 594 -13.42 -29.41 -9.23
C ALA A 594 -12.47 -28.25 -8.92
N VAL A 595 -11.16 -28.50 -8.86
CA VAL A 595 -10.16 -27.46 -8.60
C VAL A 595 -10.14 -26.41 -9.71
N THR A 596 -10.19 -26.82 -10.98
CA THR A 596 -10.22 -25.89 -12.11
C THR A 596 -11.43 -24.97 -12.04
N LEU A 597 -12.63 -25.53 -11.81
CA LEU A 597 -13.86 -24.75 -11.73
C LEU A 597 -13.83 -23.77 -10.55
N ILE A 598 -13.39 -24.22 -9.37
CA ILE A 598 -13.33 -23.35 -8.19
C ILE A 598 -12.30 -22.24 -8.38
N VAL A 599 -11.07 -22.56 -8.76
CA VAL A 599 -10.01 -21.55 -8.92
C VAL A 599 -10.38 -20.52 -9.98
N LEU A 600 -10.90 -20.95 -11.14
CA LEU A 600 -11.35 -20.03 -12.18
C LEU A 600 -12.56 -19.19 -11.74
N SER A 601 -13.53 -19.80 -11.05
CA SER A 601 -14.68 -19.08 -10.49
C SER A 601 -14.24 -18.02 -9.49
N CYS A 602 -13.32 -18.35 -8.59
CA CYS A 602 -12.74 -17.40 -7.65
C CYS A 602 -12.01 -16.26 -8.37
N MET A 603 -11.17 -16.58 -9.36
CA MET A 603 -10.47 -15.55 -10.13
C MET A 603 -11.44 -14.61 -10.85
N ILE A 604 -12.52 -15.15 -11.43
CA ILE A 604 -13.58 -14.36 -12.08
C ILE A 604 -14.31 -13.49 -11.04
N ALA A 605 -14.71 -14.06 -9.90
CA ALA A 605 -15.40 -13.34 -8.84
C ALA A 605 -14.56 -12.18 -8.29
N ILE A 606 -13.25 -12.39 -8.12
CA ILE A 606 -12.30 -11.35 -7.69
C ILE A 606 -12.13 -10.26 -8.77
N ALA A 607 -12.07 -10.65 -10.04
CA ALA A 607 -11.93 -9.70 -11.16
C ALA A 607 -13.21 -8.89 -11.42
N LEU A 608 -14.38 -9.42 -11.07
CA LEU A 608 -15.68 -8.85 -11.42
C LEU A 608 -15.89 -7.42 -10.91
N PRO A 609 -15.64 -7.08 -9.62
CA PRO A 609 -15.77 -5.70 -9.13
C PRO A 609 -14.91 -4.70 -9.91
N MET A 610 -13.69 -5.09 -10.27
CA MET A 610 -12.77 -4.28 -11.07
C MET A 610 -13.31 -4.05 -12.48
N VAL A 611 -13.77 -5.11 -13.16
CA VAL A 611 -14.32 -5.04 -14.52
C VAL A 611 -15.60 -4.21 -14.54
N LEU A 612 -16.50 -4.44 -13.58
CA LEU A 612 -17.76 -3.70 -13.45
C LEU A 612 -17.48 -2.22 -13.18
N ALA A 613 -16.58 -1.89 -12.25
CA ALA A 613 -16.19 -0.50 -11.99
C ALA A 613 -15.64 0.19 -13.25
N ALA A 614 -14.75 -0.48 -14.00
CA ALA A 614 -14.23 0.05 -15.24
C ALA A 614 -15.31 0.22 -16.32
N TRP A 615 -16.27 -0.71 -16.40
CA TRP A 615 -17.38 -0.63 -17.36
C TRP A 615 -18.34 0.52 -17.03
N ILE A 616 -18.74 0.66 -15.77
CA ILE A 616 -19.59 1.76 -15.31
C ILE A 616 -18.88 3.09 -15.56
N GLU A 617 -17.61 3.23 -15.16
CA GLU A 617 -16.85 4.47 -15.35
C GLU A 617 -16.68 4.81 -16.84
N ALA A 618 -16.41 3.81 -17.69
CA ALA A 618 -16.33 4.01 -19.14
C ALA A 618 -17.65 4.53 -19.73
N ARG A 619 -18.80 4.02 -19.25
CA ARG A 619 -20.13 4.47 -19.69
C ARG A 619 -20.47 5.87 -19.17
N VAL A 620 -20.26 6.12 -17.88
CA VAL A 620 -20.60 7.40 -17.22
C VAL A 620 -19.78 8.56 -17.80
N TYR A 621 -18.50 8.33 -18.11
CA TYR A 621 -17.59 9.37 -18.60
C TYR A 621 -17.28 9.27 -20.10
N SER A 622 -18.04 8.48 -20.86
CA SER A 622 -17.88 8.28 -22.31
C SER A 622 -16.43 8.00 -22.73
N GLN A 623 -15.73 7.15 -21.97
CA GLN A 623 -14.34 6.76 -22.24
C GLN A 623 -14.27 5.36 -22.85
N HIS A 624 -13.19 5.06 -23.57
CA HIS A 624 -12.94 3.70 -24.04
C HIS A 624 -12.66 2.76 -22.87
N PHE A 625 -13.43 1.67 -22.78
CA PHE A 625 -13.31 0.66 -21.72
C PHE A 625 -11.86 0.18 -21.51
N HIS A 626 -11.12 -0.08 -22.60
CA HIS A 626 -9.71 -0.51 -22.52
C HIS A 626 -8.83 0.48 -21.76
N ALA A 627 -9.00 1.79 -21.97
CA ALA A 627 -8.20 2.80 -21.28
C ALA A 627 -8.55 2.84 -19.78
N VAL A 628 -9.83 2.70 -19.45
CA VAL A 628 -10.32 2.72 -18.06
C VAL A 628 -9.85 1.47 -17.32
N ILE A 629 -10.07 0.26 -17.87
CA ILE A 629 -9.66 -1.00 -17.21
C ILE A 629 -8.15 -1.06 -17.02
N ALA A 630 -7.35 -0.56 -17.98
CA ALA A 630 -5.91 -0.46 -17.84
C ALA A 630 -5.52 0.42 -16.65
N GLN A 631 -6.16 1.58 -16.51
CA GLN A 631 -5.89 2.50 -15.40
C GLN A 631 -6.38 1.96 -14.05
N VAL A 632 -7.52 1.27 -14.00
CA VAL A 632 -8.02 0.62 -12.78
C VAL A 632 -7.04 -0.47 -12.35
N THR A 633 -6.65 -1.36 -13.27
CA THR A 633 -5.68 -2.44 -13.02
C THR A 633 -4.36 -1.89 -12.46
N LEU A 634 -3.80 -0.87 -13.11
CA LEU A 634 -2.57 -0.22 -12.65
C LEU A 634 -2.73 0.43 -11.27
N SER A 635 -3.92 0.94 -10.95
CA SER A 635 -4.18 1.53 -9.63
C SER A 635 -4.34 0.48 -8.54
N LEU A 636 -4.84 -0.72 -8.84
CA LEU A 636 -5.04 -1.84 -7.89
C LEU A 636 -3.77 -2.64 -7.58
N MET A 637 -2.74 -2.54 -8.41
CA MET A 637 -1.47 -3.24 -8.21
C MET A 637 -0.87 -3.09 -6.79
N PRO A 638 -0.84 -1.92 -6.14
CA PRO A 638 -0.33 -1.79 -4.77
C PRO A 638 -1.04 -2.69 -3.75
N LEU A 639 -2.37 -2.77 -3.81
CA LEU A 639 -3.17 -3.64 -2.94
C LEU A 639 -2.90 -5.12 -3.23
N SER A 640 -2.77 -5.50 -4.50
CA SER A 640 -2.39 -6.87 -4.87
C SER A 640 -0.98 -7.25 -4.39
N ILE A 641 0.00 -6.37 -4.56
CA ILE A 641 1.37 -6.61 -4.08
C ILE A 641 1.38 -6.73 -2.55
N ALA A 642 0.58 -5.90 -1.86
CA ALA A 642 0.40 -6.03 -0.42
C ALA A 642 -0.17 -7.39 -0.01
N MET A 643 -1.13 -7.93 -0.78
CA MET A 643 -1.66 -9.28 -0.54
C MET A 643 -0.60 -10.37 -0.73
N TRP A 644 0.20 -10.31 -1.80
CA TRP A 644 1.34 -11.22 -1.99
C TRP A 644 2.31 -11.16 -0.81
N LEU A 645 2.63 -9.96 -0.31
CA LEU A 645 3.54 -9.76 0.81
C LEU A 645 2.95 -10.28 2.13
N ALA A 646 1.68 -10.02 2.39
CA ALA A 646 1.00 -10.50 3.59
C ALA A 646 0.92 -12.03 3.62
N HIS A 647 0.58 -12.65 2.49
CA HIS A 647 0.44 -14.11 2.38
C HIS A 647 1.80 -14.82 2.44
N PHE A 648 2.77 -14.44 1.60
CA PHE A 648 4.08 -15.08 1.62
C PHE A 648 4.92 -14.71 2.85
N GLY A 649 4.68 -13.52 3.43
CA GLY A 649 5.25 -13.15 4.72
C GLY A 649 4.76 -14.06 5.85
N PHE A 650 3.48 -14.45 5.84
CA PHE A 650 2.95 -15.43 6.80
C PHE A 650 3.69 -16.76 6.70
N HIS A 651 3.72 -17.38 5.52
CA HIS A 651 4.40 -18.65 5.32
C HIS A 651 5.90 -18.59 5.65
N PHE A 652 6.55 -17.47 5.34
CA PHE A 652 7.96 -17.29 5.65
C PHE A 652 8.22 -17.20 7.15
N VAL A 653 7.42 -16.43 7.88
CA VAL A 653 7.60 -16.23 9.33
C VAL A 653 7.22 -17.48 10.12
N THR A 654 6.07 -18.08 9.83
CA THR A 654 5.60 -19.28 10.56
C THR A 654 6.37 -20.54 10.15
N GLY A 655 6.86 -20.61 8.92
CA GLY A 655 7.69 -21.69 8.41
C GLY A 655 9.20 -21.49 8.59
N PHE A 656 9.67 -20.39 9.19
CA PHE A 656 11.11 -20.03 9.17
C PHE A 656 12.04 -21.16 9.67
N ARG A 657 11.62 -21.87 10.73
CA ARG A 657 12.41 -22.96 11.33
C ARG A 657 12.44 -24.24 10.50
N SER A 658 11.52 -24.40 9.54
CA SER A 658 11.43 -25.62 8.72
C SER A 658 12.56 -25.77 7.70
N ALA A 659 13.33 -24.71 7.45
CA ALA A 659 14.47 -24.77 6.52
C ALA A 659 15.57 -25.73 6.99
N TRP A 660 15.75 -25.86 8.31
CA TRP A 660 16.92 -26.49 8.89
C TRP A 660 16.89 -28.03 8.87
N PRO A 661 15.80 -28.71 9.28
CA PRO A 661 15.81 -30.17 9.39
C PRO A 661 16.04 -30.92 8.06
N PRO A 662 15.41 -30.51 6.92
CA PRO A 662 15.71 -31.11 5.62
C PRO A 662 17.16 -30.93 5.18
N LEU A 663 17.81 -29.82 5.57
CA LEU A 663 19.22 -29.59 5.31
C LEU A 663 20.12 -30.52 6.12
N GLN A 664 19.84 -30.70 7.42
CA GLN A 664 20.58 -31.64 8.27
C GLN A 664 20.50 -33.05 7.70
N ARG A 665 19.31 -33.48 7.27
CA ARG A 665 19.07 -34.79 6.66
C ARG A 665 19.80 -34.94 5.32
N ALA A 666 19.70 -33.96 4.42
CA ALA A 666 20.47 -34.01 3.17
C ALA A 666 21.98 -34.05 3.41
N ALA A 667 22.48 -33.27 4.38
CA ALA A 667 23.88 -33.27 4.74
C ALA A 667 24.34 -34.67 5.21
N GLN A 668 23.53 -35.36 6.02
CA GLN A 668 23.79 -36.75 6.43
C GLN A 668 23.78 -37.73 5.26
N ASP A 669 22.85 -37.60 4.31
CA ASP A 669 22.81 -38.42 3.09
C ASP A 669 24.11 -38.27 2.26
N PHE A 670 24.75 -37.09 2.32
CA PHE A 670 26.06 -36.82 1.71
C PHE A 670 27.26 -37.14 2.61
N GLY A 671 27.05 -37.76 3.78
CA GLY A 671 28.11 -38.12 4.73
C GLY A 671 28.67 -36.95 5.58
N LEU A 672 28.00 -35.79 5.58
CA LEU A 672 28.39 -34.61 6.34
C LEU A 672 27.77 -34.62 7.75
N ASN A 673 28.42 -35.30 8.69
CA ASN A 673 27.92 -35.47 10.06
C ASN A 673 28.03 -34.22 10.97
N GLY A 674 28.64 -33.13 10.49
CA GLY A 674 28.87 -31.91 11.28
C GLY A 674 27.61 -31.10 11.62
N PHE A 675 26.45 -31.42 11.02
CA PHE A 675 25.20 -30.68 11.19
C PHE A 675 24.26 -31.25 12.28
N GLY A 676 24.67 -32.33 12.96
CA GLY A 676 23.86 -33.00 13.98
C GLY A 676 22.67 -33.78 13.41
N ALA A 677 21.84 -34.36 14.28
CA ALA A 677 20.63 -35.10 13.90
C ALA A 677 19.51 -34.16 13.40
N PRO A 678 18.68 -34.56 12.41
CA PRO A 678 17.58 -33.74 11.91
C PRO A 678 16.55 -33.44 12.99
N GLN A 679 16.32 -32.16 13.27
CA GLN A 679 15.39 -31.71 14.32
C GLN A 679 13.96 -31.57 13.78
N TRP A 680 13.28 -32.67 13.51
CA TRP A 680 11.95 -32.64 12.86
C TRP A 680 10.87 -31.87 13.62
N SER A 681 10.99 -31.70 14.95
CA SER A 681 10.09 -30.85 15.73
C SER A 681 10.10 -29.37 15.30
N ALA A 682 11.19 -28.91 14.67
CA ALA A 682 11.30 -27.56 14.12
C ALA A 682 10.70 -27.43 12.70
N ASN A 683 10.27 -28.54 12.09
CA ASN A 683 9.66 -28.61 10.76
C ASN A 683 8.12 -28.49 10.78
N CYS A 684 7.54 -28.37 11.96
CA CYS A 684 6.15 -27.95 12.12
C CYS A 684 6.05 -26.41 12.04
N CYS A 685 4.86 -25.90 11.75
CA CYS A 685 4.58 -24.47 11.83
C CYS A 685 4.84 -23.94 13.25
N ALA A 686 5.66 -22.88 13.34
CA ALA A 686 5.86 -22.16 14.59
C ALA A 686 4.54 -21.55 15.05
N ILE A 687 4.33 -21.47 16.37
CA ILE A 687 3.20 -20.73 16.97
C ILE A 687 3.17 -19.35 16.33
N MET A 688 2.04 -19.02 15.71
CA MET A 688 1.86 -17.75 15.02
C MET A 688 2.12 -16.60 16.02
N PRO A 689 3.12 -15.74 15.77
CA PRO A 689 3.37 -14.61 16.65
C PRO A 689 2.17 -13.66 16.69
N ALA A 690 1.80 -13.18 17.87
CA ALA A 690 0.65 -12.29 18.05
C ALA A 690 0.72 -11.01 17.21
N TRP A 691 1.92 -10.56 16.83
CA TRP A 691 2.13 -9.37 15.98
C TRP A 691 1.90 -9.62 14.49
N LEU A 692 1.83 -10.88 14.04
CA LEU A 692 1.82 -11.22 12.61
C LEU A 692 0.54 -10.76 11.91
N ILE A 693 -0.63 -11.06 12.49
CA ILE A 693 -1.93 -10.60 11.94
C ILE A 693 -1.99 -9.06 11.87
N PRO A 694 -1.70 -8.31 12.96
CA PRO A 694 -1.60 -6.85 12.89
C PRO A 694 -0.67 -6.36 11.78
N ALA A 695 0.51 -6.97 11.61
CA ALA A 695 1.45 -6.61 10.56
C ALA A 695 0.88 -6.86 9.16
N GLN A 696 0.20 -7.99 8.92
CA GLN A 696 -0.46 -8.28 7.65
C GLN A 696 -1.57 -7.27 7.34
N LEU A 697 -2.40 -6.92 8.33
CA LEU A 697 -3.45 -5.92 8.18
C LEU A 697 -2.86 -4.53 7.88
N CYS A 698 -1.76 -4.15 8.53
CA CYS A 698 -1.02 -2.92 8.22
C CYS A 698 -0.48 -2.92 6.78
N ILE A 699 0.09 -4.04 6.31
CA ILE A 699 0.61 -4.18 4.94
C ILE A 699 -0.53 -4.01 3.92
N VAL A 700 -1.65 -4.72 4.11
CA VAL A 700 -2.83 -4.64 3.24
C VAL A 700 -3.47 -3.25 3.28
N GLY A 701 -3.56 -2.63 4.47
CA GLY A 701 -4.03 -1.25 4.65
C GLY A 701 -3.14 -0.23 3.94
N ALA A 702 -1.82 -0.37 4.02
CA ALA A 702 -0.87 0.45 3.26
C ALA A 702 -1.07 0.29 1.74
N GLY A 703 -1.26 -0.94 1.26
CA GLY A 703 -1.60 -1.23 -0.13
C GLY A 703 -2.88 -0.54 -0.60
N LEU A 704 -3.93 -0.55 0.23
CA LEU A 704 -5.18 0.17 -0.03
C LEU A 704 -4.91 1.67 -0.17
N LEU A 705 -4.21 2.32 0.75
CA LEU A 705 -4.01 3.76 0.71
C LEU A 705 -3.27 4.22 -0.53
N VAL A 706 -2.21 3.48 -0.92
CA VAL A 706 -1.50 3.77 -2.16
C VAL A 706 -2.45 3.60 -3.35
N THR A 707 -3.26 2.55 -3.38
CA THR A 707 -4.29 2.31 -4.41
C THR A 707 -5.28 3.47 -4.50
N LEU A 708 -5.86 3.91 -3.38
CA LEU A 708 -6.79 5.04 -3.31
C LEU A 708 -6.10 6.34 -3.79
N SER A 709 -4.83 6.56 -3.41
CA SER A 709 -4.08 7.74 -3.84
C SER A 709 -3.83 7.76 -5.36
N LEU A 710 -3.56 6.61 -5.98
CA LEU A 710 -3.38 6.49 -7.42
C LEU A 710 -4.70 6.72 -8.17
N MET A 711 -5.80 6.15 -7.67
CA MET A 711 -7.14 6.37 -8.21
C MET A 711 -7.55 7.84 -8.12
N TRP A 712 -7.28 8.50 -6.99
CA TRP A 712 -7.54 9.93 -6.80
C TRP A 712 -6.70 10.79 -7.77
N SER A 713 -5.39 10.55 -7.84
CA SER A 713 -4.49 11.28 -8.75
C SER A 713 -4.84 11.11 -10.23
N ARG A 714 -5.40 9.95 -10.60
CA ARG A 714 -5.93 9.69 -11.94
C ARG A 714 -7.21 10.49 -12.18
N ALA A 715 -8.16 10.45 -11.25
CA ALA A 715 -9.42 11.19 -11.36
C ALA A 715 -9.17 12.70 -11.52
N GLU A 716 -8.23 13.24 -10.75
CA GLU A 716 -7.79 14.65 -10.84
C GLU A 716 -7.23 15.00 -12.23
N ARG A 717 -6.26 14.21 -12.73
CA ARG A 717 -5.67 14.40 -14.06
C ARG A 717 -6.68 14.26 -15.20
N GLY A 718 -7.69 13.42 -15.00
CA GLY A 718 -8.77 13.26 -15.96
C GLY A 718 -9.68 14.49 -16.06
N ILE A 719 -9.73 15.35 -15.04
CA ILE A 719 -10.54 16.57 -15.00
C ILE A 719 -9.74 17.78 -15.52
N GLU A 720 -8.42 17.81 -15.31
CA GLU A 720 -7.50 18.87 -15.76
C GLU A 720 -7.30 18.97 -17.30
N GLN A 721 -8.12 18.31 -18.13
CA GLN A 721 -7.96 18.43 -19.58
C GLN A 721 -8.22 19.88 -20.07
N PRO A 722 -7.45 20.39 -21.04
CA PRO A 722 -7.36 21.83 -21.35
C PRO A 722 -8.67 22.51 -21.78
N ASN A 723 -9.65 21.75 -22.26
CA ASN A 723 -10.89 22.28 -22.82
C ASN A 723 -11.98 22.56 -21.80
N SER A 724 -11.82 22.18 -20.52
CA SER A 724 -12.91 22.30 -19.54
C SER A 724 -12.94 23.65 -18.80
N GLY A 725 -11.85 24.43 -18.79
CA GLY A 725 -11.77 25.75 -18.11
C GLY A 725 -12.04 25.74 -16.60
N ALA A 726 -12.48 24.61 -16.05
CA ALA A 726 -12.93 24.45 -14.68
C ALA A 726 -11.80 23.88 -13.83
N LEU A 727 -11.48 24.56 -12.73
CA LEU A 727 -10.64 23.98 -11.68
C LEU A 727 -11.37 22.75 -11.11
N PRO A 728 -10.72 21.59 -10.95
CA PRO A 728 -11.35 20.41 -10.38
C PRO A 728 -11.89 20.74 -9.00
N ASN A 729 -13.21 20.75 -8.84
CA ASN A 729 -13.82 20.82 -7.51
C ASN A 729 -13.66 19.43 -6.87
N MET A 730 -13.39 19.38 -5.56
CA MET A 730 -13.14 18.13 -4.84
C MET A 730 -14.28 17.11 -5.02
N PHE A 731 -15.53 17.59 -5.17
CA PHE A 731 -16.70 16.75 -5.43
C PHE A 731 -16.65 16.03 -6.77
N SER A 732 -16.18 16.66 -7.85
CA SER A 732 -16.05 16.04 -9.17
C SER A 732 -14.95 14.99 -9.21
N VAL A 733 -13.84 15.24 -8.51
CA VAL A 733 -12.76 14.26 -8.35
C VAL A 733 -13.26 13.06 -7.54
N ALA A 734 -13.94 13.32 -6.42
CA ALA A 734 -14.52 12.28 -5.57
C ALA A 734 -15.60 11.47 -6.30
N ALA A 735 -16.50 12.12 -7.04
CA ALA A 735 -17.55 11.47 -7.82
C ALA A 735 -16.98 10.60 -8.95
N ARG A 736 -15.89 11.03 -9.58
CA ARG A 736 -15.20 10.23 -10.59
C ARG A 736 -14.41 9.07 -10.01
N ALA A 737 -13.79 9.28 -8.85
CA ALA A 737 -13.04 8.24 -8.17
C ALA A 737 -13.98 7.18 -7.55
N SER A 738 -15.17 7.54 -7.06
CA SER A 738 -16.06 6.70 -6.25
C SER A 738 -16.29 5.29 -6.81
N ILE A 739 -16.55 5.16 -8.11
CA ILE A 739 -16.79 3.87 -8.77
C ILE A 739 -15.55 2.96 -8.67
N SER A 740 -14.37 3.49 -8.97
CA SER A 740 -13.10 2.78 -8.84
C SER A 740 -12.74 2.51 -7.36
N LEU A 741 -13.09 3.42 -6.45
CA LEU A 741 -12.86 3.27 -5.00
C LEU A 741 -13.66 2.09 -4.43
N CYS A 742 -14.90 1.87 -4.88
CA CYS A 742 -15.71 0.72 -4.46
C CYS A 742 -15.03 -0.61 -4.83
N ALA A 743 -14.43 -0.71 -6.02
CA ALA A 743 -13.67 -1.90 -6.41
C ALA A 743 -12.46 -2.12 -5.49
N ALA A 744 -11.70 -1.06 -5.18
CA ALA A 744 -10.57 -1.15 -4.25
C ALA A 744 -11.00 -1.57 -2.83
N LEU A 745 -12.11 -1.04 -2.33
CA LEU A 745 -12.67 -1.43 -1.04
C LEU A 745 -13.12 -2.89 -1.03
N SER A 746 -13.75 -3.37 -2.10
CA SER A 746 -14.15 -4.78 -2.19
C SER A 746 -12.95 -5.74 -2.12
N TRP A 747 -11.85 -5.40 -2.81
CA TRP A 747 -10.60 -6.16 -2.74
C TRP A 747 -9.97 -6.07 -1.36
N TRP A 748 -10.04 -4.92 -0.69
CA TRP A 748 -9.49 -4.77 0.65
C TRP A 748 -10.28 -5.57 1.69
N VAL A 749 -11.62 -5.53 1.65
CA VAL A 749 -12.48 -6.36 2.50
C VAL A 749 -12.16 -7.84 2.29
N LEU A 750 -11.97 -8.25 1.04
CA LEU A 750 -11.56 -9.63 0.74
C LEU A 750 -10.18 -9.96 1.32
N ALA A 751 -9.19 -9.07 1.19
CA ALA A 751 -7.86 -9.28 1.77
C ALA A 751 -7.93 -9.41 3.29
N VAL A 752 -8.70 -8.56 3.97
CA VAL A 752 -8.91 -8.63 5.42
C VAL A 752 -9.57 -9.96 5.80
N TRP A 753 -10.60 -10.38 5.08
CA TRP A 753 -11.25 -11.66 5.31
C TRP A 753 -10.25 -12.82 5.18
N ILE A 754 -9.44 -12.87 4.10
CA ILE A 754 -8.43 -13.91 3.89
C ILE A 754 -7.40 -13.93 5.02
N VAL A 755 -6.88 -12.76 5.44
CA VAL A 755 -5.88 -12.66 6.52
C VAL A 755 -6.41 -13.16 7.86
N LEU A 756 -7.73 -13.03 8.10
CA LEU A 756 -8.38 -13.49 9.32
C LEU A 756 -8.80 -14.97 9.28
N GLN A 757 -8.69 -15.66 8.14
CA GLN A 757 -9.02 -17.08 8.06
C GLN A 757 -7.87 -17.94 8.58
N PRO A 758 -8.16 -19.10 9.22
CA PRO A 758 -7.18 -20.16 9.41
C PRO A 758 -6.60 -20.57 8.06
N MET A 759 -5.27 -20.61 7.98
CA MET A 759 -4.54 -20.83 6.73
C MET A 759 -3.66 -22.06 6.87
N GLN A 760 -3.78 -23.00 5.92
CA GLN A 760 -3.04 -24.25 5.92
C GLN A 760 -1.57 -24.01 5.54
N MET A 761 -0.65 -24.58 6.31
CA MET A 761 0.78 -24.58 5.99
C MET A 761 1.10 -25.75 5.07
N ARG A 762 1.14 -25.47 3.76
CA ARG A 762 1.48 -26.45 2.72
C ARG A 762 2.98 -26.78 2.72
N GLY A 763 3.31 -28.06 2.57
CA GLY A 763 4.70 -28.54 2.46
C GLY A 763 5.47 -28.60 3.78
N LEU A 764 4.79 -28.60 4.93
CA LEU A 764 5.35 -28.79 6.27
C LEU A 764 4.76 -30.04 6.94
N LEU A 765 5.40 -30.53 8.00
CA LEU A 765 4.83 -31.61 8.81
C LEU A 765 3.59 -31.11 9.55
N ASN A 766 2.56 -31.97 9.64
CA ASN A 766 1.40 -31.70 10.49
C ASN A 766 1.83 -31.72 11.97
N PRO A 767 1.29 -30.80 12.81
CA PRO A 767 1.58 -30.74 14.24
C PRO A 767 1.20 -32.02 15.00
#